data_AF-A0ABD1ZI71-F1
#
_entry.id   AF-A0ABD1ZI71-F1
#
_cell.length_a   1.000
_cell.length_b   1.000
_cell.length_c   1.000
_cell.angle_alpha   90.00
_cell.angle_beta   90.00
_cell.angle_gamma   90.00
#
_symmetry.space_group_name_H-M   'P 1'
#
loop_
_entity.id
_entity.type
_entity.pdbx_description
1 polymer ?
#
loop_
_entity_poly.entity_id
_entity_poly.type
_entity_poly.pdbx_seq_one_letter_code
_entity_poly.pdbx_strand_id
1 'polypeptide(L)'
;MMAIEAAAAASLRLSGTGVSSQASGRNCGTAVADSLKSNGASGFILKRLCYESRRDSRAHGHGVAGGGVRAQSGSVKLSSAVLAEQPKLSKVEKWNGSKRLQTQVSPVAPDITTIRSLDWDRDRFDIEFGLSDGTTYNSYIIQGEKLAVIDASHEKFRDLYLSTLMDQIDVSTIDYIIANHTEPDHSGLIPDLLELAPNAKVVGSRVCIQFLQNLMLRPFDSIIMKGGDTLDLGKGHVLEFVMAPNLHWPDTMFTYDRGAGLLFTCDAFGMHYCSEAVYDEELVNLEPHYRFYYDCLMRPNSKSVLQALKRVRPLDFGVIATGHGPILRYNVPELMSKYEGWSKQALEKQLASIAVLYVSDYGFSDRLSQALARGLTKTNCGVEMMDLNHSDTQELIECVGRNAALVIMAPPSHGPANEALTTLFAAVKTGKQPLLIAESYGGDDEPVDTLLQRFMALGVNSPLPPLRVKEEPTEATYQLYEEAGTDLGQYLTQKKAIAEKKANLPMDVAKAIGRISGGLYVVTAFKGASRGAMIASWVSQASFKPLGITIAVAKDRAIESLMQVGDSFVLNCLEEGNFEPLMKHFLKRFLPGADRFEGVEWTPATNGSPVLNDGIAYLECTVKNRLETPDHWITYAEVTNGNVLKPEKKTAAHHRKVGNYY
;
A
#
# COMPACT_ATOMS: atom_id res chain seq x y z
N MET A 1 8.25 31.81 -10.37
CA MET A 1 8.90 32.51 -11.50
C MET A 1 10.35 32.82 -11.11
N MET A 2 11.32 32.51 -11.99
CA MET A 2 12.79 32.68 -11.82
C MET A 2 13.46 31.89 -10.68
N ALA A 3 13.89 30.64 -10.98
CA ALA A 3 15.24 30.10 -10.69
C ALA A 3 15.37 28.59 -11.05
N ILE A 4 15.04 28.20 -12.27
CA ILE A 4 15.33 26.83 -12.79
C ILE A 4 15.87 26.97 -14.21
N GLU A 5 17.19 26.86 -14.37
CA GLU A 5 17.89 26.55 -15.65
C GLU A 5 19.41 26.48 -15.39
N ALA A 6 20.00 25.27 -15.35
CA ALA A 6 21.39 24.94 -15.77
C ALA A 6 21.87 23.55 -15.28
N ALA A 7 21.54 22.45 -15.98
CA ALA A 7 22.30 21.19 -15.90
C ALA A 7 21.97 20.17 -17.03
N ALA A 8 21.92 20.58 -18.30
CA ALA A 8 21.57 19.67 -19.40
C ALA A 8 22.33 19.92 -20.71
N ALA A 9 23.67 19.74 -20.73
CA ALA A 9 24.44 19.51 -21.97
C ALA A 9 25.91 19.13 -21.69
N ALA A 10 26.28 17.85 -21.82
CA ALA A 10 27.63 17.42 -22.25
C ALA A 10 27.77 15.90 -22.44
N SER A 11 27.51 15.40 -23.66
CA SER A 11 28.43 14.52 -24.42
C SER A 11 27.68 13.66 -25.45
N LEU A 12 27.90 13.96 -26.73
CA LEU A 12 27.48 13.11 -27.84
C LEU A 12 28.54 13.25 -28.96
N ARG A 13 29.19 12.13 -29.31
CA ARG A 13 30.12 11.82 -30.43
C ARG A 13 31.06 10.68 -29.93
N LEU A 14 31.49 9.69 -30.70
CA LEU A 14 31.18 9.26 -32.06
C LEU A 14 31.82 7.87 -32.27
N SER A 15 31.08 6.85 -32.72
CA SER A 15 31.64 5.77 -33.55
C SER A 15 30.51 4.88 -34.07
N GLY A 16 30.26 4.92 -35.37
CA GLY A 16 29.37 3.97 -36.04
C GLY A 16 30.16 3.01 -36.91
N THR A 17 29.74 1.75 -36.95
CA THR A 17 29.99 0.81 -38.04
C THR A 17 28.76 -0.06 -38.20
N GLY A 18 28.05 0.07 -39.32
CA GLY A 18 26.89 -0.77 -39.62
C GLY A 18 27.28 -2.03 -40.38
N VAL A 19 26.45 -3.07 -40.28
CA VAL A 19 26.37 -4.15 -41.27
C VAL A 19 24.90 -4.47 -41.51
N SER A 20 24.51 -4.50 -42.78
CA SER A 20 23.17 -4.88 -43.25
C SER A 20 23.13 -6.35 -43.67
N SER A 21 22.04 -7.07 -43.38
CA SER A 21 21.65 -8.23 -44.18
C SER A 21 20.14 -8.48 -44.13
N GLN A 22 19.49 -8.34 -45.29
CA GLN A 22 18.19 -8.96 -45.56
C GLN A 22 18.38 -10.47 -45.81
N ALA A 23 17.36 -11.30 -45.54
CA ALA A 23 16.68 -12.11 -46.57
C ALA A 23 15.84 -13.27 -45.98
N SER A 24 14.65 -13.48 -46.55
CA SER A 24 13.82 -14.71 -46.53
C SER A 24 13.35 -15.28 -45.17
N GLY A 25 12.11 -15.74 -44.96
CA GLY A 25 10.98 -15.88 -45.88
C GLY A 25 10.79 -17.32 -46.37
N ARG A 26 9.97 -18.12 -45.66
CA ARG A 26 9.23 -19.27 -46.22
C ARG A 26 8.12 -19.78 -45.29
N ASN A 27 6.90 -19.87 -45.84
CA ASN A 27 5.78 -20.63 -45.28
C ASN A 27 5.83 -22.09 -45.76
N CYS A 28 5.46 -23.02 -44.88
CA CYS A 28 4.78 -24.30 -45.16
C CYS A 28 4.38 -24.90 -43.79
N GLY A 29 3.29 -25.65 -43.62
CA GLY A 29 2.37 -26.18 -44.62
C GLY A 29 1.97 -27.62 -44.30
N THR A 30 0.98 -27.78 -43.41
CA THR A 30 0.04 -28.93 -43.32
C THR A 30 0.54 -30.40 -43.32
N ALA A 31 0.33 -31.04 -42.16
CA ALA A 31 -0.55 -32.21 -41.98
C ALA A 31 -0.12 -33.67 -42.27
N VAL A 32 -0.92 -34.55 -41.65
CA VAL A 32 -1.20 -35.98 -41.88
C VAL A 32 -0.47 -37.04 -41.02
N ALA A 33 -1.34 -37.72 -40.28
CA ALA A 33 -1.25 -38.84 -39.35
C ALA A 33 -0.77 -40.21 -39.89
N ASP A 34 -0.75 -41.15 -38.94
CA ASP A 34 -1.02 -42.60 -39.02
C ASP A 34 0.10 -43.66 -39.17
N SER A 35 0.11 -44.57 -38.17
CA SER A 35 0.35 -46.03 -38.21
C SER A 35 1.11 -46.50 -36.93
N LEU A 36 0.45 -47.04 -35.89
CA LEU A 36 0.14 -48.49 -35.70
C LEU A 36 1.41 -49.37 -35.75
N LYS A 37 1.80 -50.25 -34.80
CA LYS A 37 1.16 -51.17 -33.81
C LYS A 37 2.28 -51.76 -32.89
N SER A 38 2.10 -52.56 -31.83
CA SER A 38 0.99 -52.89 -30.89
C SER A 38 1.52 -53.81 -29.76
N ASN A 39 0.83 -53.88 -28.60
CA ASN A 39 0.65 -54.99 -27.62
C ASN A 39 0.48 -54.34 -26.22
N GLY A 40 -0.65 -54.40 -25.52
CA GLY A 40 -1.39 -55.58 -25.02
C GLY A 40 -1.02 -55.78 -23.54
N ALA A 41 -1.88 -55.97 -22.54
CA ALA A 41 -3.34 -55.98 -22.35
C ALA A 41 -3.57 -56.09 -20.81
N SER A 42 -4.78 -55.76 -20.33
CA SER A 42 -5.28 -55.67 -18.92
C SER A 42 -5.40 -54.21 -18.44
N GLY A 43 -6.56 -53.62 -18.12
CA GLY A 43 -7.94 -54.14 -18.08
C GLY A 43 -8.51 -54.12 -16.65
N PHE A 44 -9.17 -53.02 -16.24
CA PHE A 44 -10.34 -53.01 -15.34
C PHE A 44 -10.92 -51.58 -15.15
N ILE A 45 -12.15 -51.39 -15.67
CA ILE A 45 -13.25 -50.51 -15.21
C ILE A 45 -12.90 -49.20 -14.46
N LEU A 46 -13.04 -48.06 -15.15
CA LEU A 46 -13.15 -46.72 -14.56
C LEU A 46 -14.61 -46.39 -14.21
N LYS A 47 -14.98 -46.45 -12.92
CA LYS A 47 -16.22 -45.85 -12.41
C LYS A 47 -16.00 -44.37 -12.13
N ARG A 48 -16.63 -43.49 -12.92
CA ARG A 48 -16.84 -42.08 -12.54
C ARG A 48 -17.73 -42.02 -11.30
N LEU A 49 -17.21 -41.46 -10.21
CA LEU A 49 -18.02 -41.02 -9.07
C LEU A 49 -18.26 -39.52 -9.20
N CYS A 50 -19.44 -39.14 -9.71
CA CYS A 50 -20.01 -37.84 -9.38
C CYS A 50 -20.43 -37.87 -7.92
N TYR A 51 -19.94 -36.92 -7.10
CA TYR A 51 -20.38 -36.78 -5.72
C TYR A 51 -21.38 -35.63 -5.62
N GLU A 52 -22.67 -35.96 -5.67
CA GLU A 52 -23.74 -35.02 -5.32
C GLU A 52 -23.72 -34.78 -3.81
N SER A 53 -23.22 -33.64 -3.35
CA SER A 53 -23.41 -33.23 -1.95
C SER A 53 -24.84 -32.71 -1.75
N ARG A 54 -25.76 -33.62 -1.40
CA ARG A 54 -27.10 -33.24 -0.94
C ARG A 54 -26.98 -32.34 0.29
N ARG A 55 -27.76 -31.25 0.30
CA ARG A 55 -28.00 -30.46 1.51
C ARG A 55 -28.76 -31.35 2.49
N ASP A 56 -28.17 -31.62 3.65
CA ASP A 56 -28.90 -32.21 4.78
C ASP A 56 -28.88 -31.22 5.94
N SER A 57 -30.04 -30.63 6.20
CA SER A 57 -30.23 -29.55 7.17
C SER A 57 -30.44 -30.11 8.56
N ARG A 58 -29.39 -30.10 9.39
CA ARG A 58 -29.53 -30.24 10.85
C ARG A 58 -28.81 -29.12 11.58
N ALA A 59 -29.59 -28.14 12.02
CA ALA A 59 -29.11 -27.10 12.91
C ALA A 59 -28.73 -27.70 14.27
N HIS A 60 -27.51 -27.42 14.72
CA HIS A 60 -27.15 -27.38 16.14
C HIS A 60 -26.61 -25.98 16.42
N GLY A 61 -27.37 -25.22 17.22
CA GLY A 61 -27.09 -23.81 17.44
C GLY A 61 -26.02 -23.60 18.51
N HIS A 62 -24.92 -22.96 18.12
CA HIS A 62 -24.18 -22.10 19.02
C HIS A 62 -24.18 -20.68 18.44
N GLY A 63 -25.01 -19.82 19.05
CA GLY A 63 -25.12 -18.43 18.66
C GLY A 63 -23.88 -17.65 19.08
N VAL A 64 -22.99 -17.36 18.14
CA VAL A 64 -22.07 -16.23 18.25
C VAL A 64 -22.81 -15.01 17.70
N ALA A 65 -23.14 -14.06 18.58
CA ALA A 65 -23.80 -12.81 18.20
C ALA A 65 -22.82 -11.86 17.48
N GLY A 66 -22.44 -12.21 16.26
CA GLY A 66 -21.69 -11.33 15.37
C GLY A 66 -22.55 -10.18 14.89
N GLY A 67 -22.35 -8.99 15.46
CA GLY A 67 -22.92 -7.73 14.95
C GLY A 67 -22.29 -7.33 13.63
N GLY A 68 -22.65 -8.03 12.55
CA GLY A 68 -22.18 -7.76 11.19
C GLY A 68 -22.68 -6.41 10.64
N VAL A 69 -21.90 -5.83 9.73
CA VAL A 69 -22.25 -4.58 9.05
C VAL A 69 -23.48 -4.81 8.18
N ARG A 70 -24.65 -4.29 8.61
CA ARG A 70 -25.78 -4.07 7.70
C ARG A 70 -25.54 -2.75 6.94
N ALA A 71 -24.72 -2.81 5.89
CA ALA A 71 -25.04 -2.02 4.72
C ALA A 71 -26.35 -2.63 4.20
N GLN A 72 -27.46 -1.88 4.24
CA GLN A 72 -28.68 -2.39 3.67
C GLN A 72 -28.46 -2.48 2.16
N SER A 73 -28.87 -3.60 1.54
CA SER A 73 -29.03 -3.65 0.09
C SER A 73 -30.28 -2.87 -0.32
N GLY A 74 -30.35 -1.60 0.11
CA GLY A 74 -31.29 -0.62 -0.39
C GLY A 74 -31.07 -0.58 -1.89
N SER A 75 -32.07 -1.03 -2.64
CA SER A 75 -32.02 -0.98 -4.08
C SER A 75 -32.18 0.48 -4.49
N VAL A 76 -31.06 1.22 -4.48
CA VAL A 76 -30.95 2.51 -5.14
C VAL A 76 -31.38 2.25 -6.58
N LYS A 77 -32.58 2.72 -6.94
CA LYS A 77 -33.16 2.54 -8.27
C LYS A 77 -32.49 3.52 -9.24
N LEU A 78 -31.19 3.31 -9.45
CA LEU A 78 -30.50 3.82 -10.62
C LEU A 78 -31.32 3.40 -11.85
N SER A 79 -31.70 4.37 -12.67
CA SER A 79 -32.50 4.06 -13.85
C SER A 79 -31.70 3.17 -14.79
N SER A 80 -32.36 2.24 -15.47
CA SER A 80 -31.70 1.36 -16.45
C SER A 80 -31.09 2.12 -17.64
N ALA A 81 -31.40 3.41 -17.80
CA ALA A 81 -30.79 4.30 -18.78
C ALA A 81 -29.38 4.76 -18.37
N VAL A 82 -29.18 5.17 -17.11
CA VAL A 82 -27.85 5.54 -16.57
C VAL A 82 -26.88 4.36 -16.65
N LEU A 83 -27.40 3.14 -16.48
CA LEU A 83 -26.63 1.89 -16.55
C LEU A 83 -26.29 1.42 -17.98
N ALA A 84 -26.81 2.09 -19.02
CA ALA A 84 -26.65 1.67 -20.42
C ALA A 84 -25.62 2.50 -21.21
N GLU A 85 -25.19 3.66 -20.69
CA GLU A 85 -24.18 4.47 -21.36
C GLU A 85 -22.78 3.87 -21.21
N GLN A 86 -22.12 3.67 -22.36
CA GLN A 86 -20.74 3.19 -22.39
C GLN A 86 -19.78 4.30 -21.92
N PRO A 87 -18.76 3.98 -21.10
CA PRO A 87 -17.75 4.96 -20.70
C PRO A 87 -17.05 5.59 -21.91
N LYS A 88 -16.89 6.92 -21.90
CA LYS A 88 -16.18 7.65 -22.95
C LYS A 88 -14.73 7.81 -22.55
N LEU A 89 -13.82 7.22 -23.33
CA LEU A 89 -12.38 7.32 -23.13
C LEU A 89 -11.79 8.42 -24.03
N SER A 90 -10.89 9.24 -23.48
CA SER A 90 -10.04 10.12 -24.29
C SER A 90 -9.00 9.32 -25.06
N LYS A 91 -8.20 10.01 -25.89
CA LYS A 91 -6.96 9.42 -26.42
C LYS A 91 -5.97 9.20 -25.28
N VAL A 92 -5.17 8.13 -25.39
CA VAL A 92 -4.02 7.91 -24.51
C VAL A 92 -2.91 8.89 -24.90
N GLU A 93 -2.45 9.67 -23.93
CA GLU A 93 -1.30 10.58 -24.07
C GLU A 93 -0.06 10.05 -23.36
N LYS A 94 1.10 10.62 -23.72
CA LYS A 94 2.44 10.15 -23.30
C LYS A 94 3.09 11.16 -22.37
N TRP A 95 2.91 10.97 -21.07
CA TRP A 95 3.61 11.75 -20.05
C TRP A 95 5.07 11.27 -19.91
N ASN A 96 6.00 12.22 -19.77
CA ASN A 96 7.45 11.98 -19.79
C ASN A 96 7.90 10.98 -20.90
N GLY A 97 7.31 11.12 -22.09
CA GLY A 97 7.64 10.37 -23.30
C GLY A 97 7.25 8.89 -23.31
N SER A 98 6.86 8.29 -22.18
CA SER A 98 6.65 6.84 -22.08
C SER A 98 5.39 6.40 -21.31
N LYS A 99 5.06 7.06 -20.19
CA LYS A 99 3.94 6.70 -19.31
C LYS A 99 2.61 7.11 -19.96
N ARG A 100 1.61 6.23 -19.94
CA ARG A 100 0.29 6.39 -20.57
C ARG A 100 -0.70 7.03 -19.60
N LEU A 101 -1.18 8.23 -19.94
CA LEU A 101 -2.29 8.90 -19.24
C LEU A 101 -3.53 8.94 -20.13
N GLN A 102 -4.72 8.85 -19.53
CA GLN A 102 -6.00 8.90 -20.24
C GLN A 102 -7.11 9.38 -19.29
N THR A 103 -8.17 10.01 -19.80
CA THR A 103 -9.38 10.28 -19.00
C THR A 103 -10.53 9.38 -19.45
N GLN A 104 -11.37 8.98 -18.49
CA GLN A 104 -12.59 8.23 -18.71
C GLN A 104 -13.77 8.94 -18.06
N VAL A 105 -14.81 9.20 -18.85
CA VAL A 105 -16.06 9.81 -18.39
C VAL A 105 -17.17 8.76 -18.35
N SER A 106 -17.92 8.71 -17.26
CA SER A 106 -19.07 7.80 -17.13
C SER A 106 -20.14 8.37 -16.19
N PRO A 107 -21.44 8.26 -16.49
CA PRO A 107 -22.49 8.60 -15.54
C PRO A 107 -22.56 7.54 -14.42
N VAL A 108 -22.69 8.00 -13.17
CA VAL A 108 -22.69 7.13 -11.98
C VAL A 108 -24.04 7.11 -11.27
N ALA A 109 -24.80 8.20 -11.38
CA ALA A 109 -26.18 8.37 -10.96
C ALA A 109 -26.87 9.42 -11.87
N PRO A 110 -28.20 9.60 -11.81
CA PRO A 110 -28.84 10.76 -12.44
C PRO A 110 -28.16 12.07 -12.02
N ASP A 111 -27.88 12.94 -12.98
CA ASP A 111 -27.18 14.23 -12.81
C ASP A 111 -25.75 14.13 -12.19
N ILE A 112 -25.18 12.93 -12.02
CA ILE A 112 -23.82 12.73 -11.47
C ILE A 112 -22.92 11.96 -12.45
N THR A 113 -21.79 12.57 -12.81
CA THR A 113 -20.79 12.04 -13.74
C THR A 113 -19.43 11.93 -13.07
N THR A 114 -18.67 10.86 -13.31
CA THR A 114 -17.26 10.78 -12.89
C THR A 114 -16.32 11.14 -14.04
N ILE A 115 -15.20 11.79 -13.72
CA ILE A 115 -14.00 11.85 -14.56
C ILE A 115 -12.91 11.05 -13.84
N ARG A 116 -12.57 9.88 -14.39
CA ARG A 116 -11.46 9.04 -13.89
C ARG A 116 -10.21 9.35 -14.70
N SER A 117 -9.18 9.84 -14.02
CA SER A 117 -7.86 10.12 -14.59
C SER A 117 -7.00 8.86 -14.52
N LEU A 118 -6.99 8.06 -15.58
CA LEU A 118 -6.35 6.74 -15.67
C LEU A 118 -4.83 6.87 -15.87
N ASP A 119 -4.04 6.51 -14.86
CA ASP A 119 -2.59 6.41 -14.92
C ASP A 119 -2.18 4.94 -14.99
N TRP A 120 -2.10 4.46 -16.22
CA TRP A 120 -1.87 3.06 -16.56
C TRP A 120 -0.50 2.51 -16.16
N ASP A 121 0.49 3.40 -16.07
CA ASP A 121 1.89 3.04 -15.91
C ASP A 121 2.47 3.56 -14.58
N ARG A 122 1.62 3.98 -13.62
CA ARG A 122 2.06 4.25 -12.24
C ARG A 122 2.51 2.94 -11.60
N ASP A 123 3.82 2.77 -11.51
CA ASP A 123 4.50 1.62 -10.91
C ASP A 123 4.66 1.78 -9.38
N ARG A 124 4.29 2.94 -8.82
CA ARG A 124 4.42 3.27 -7.38
C ARG A 124 3.40 4.31 -6.89
N PHE A 125 2.75 4.06 -5.76
CA PHE A 125 2.09 5.13 -5.00
C PHE A 125 3.16 5.80 -4.14
N ASP A 126 3.29 7.10 -4.38
CA ASP A 126 4.53 7.85 -4.26
C ASP A 126 5.79 7.03 -4.57
N ILE A 127 6.82 7.05 -3.73
CA ILE A 127 8.07 6.31 -4.00
C ILE A 127 8.04 4.99 -3.20
N GLU A 128 7.41 5.00 -2.02
CA GLU A 128 7.38 3.92 -1.04
C GLU A 128 6.60 2.65 -1.40
N PHE A 129 5.51 2.74 -2.18
CA PHE A 129 4.59 1.62 -2.38
C PHE A 129 4.54 1.15 -3.83
N GLY A 130 5.28 0.09 -4.15
CA GLY A 130 5.25 -0.54 -5.47
C GLY A 130 3.85 -1.01 -5.88
N LEU A 131 3.41 -0.59 -7.07
CA LEU A 131 2.17 -0.96 -7.74
C LEU A 131 2.47 -1.85 -8.95
N SER A 132 1.57 -2.78 -9.25
CA SER A 132 1.67 -3.64 -10.44
C SER A 132 0.78 -3.17 -11.61
N ASP A 133 -0.32 -2.47 -11.33
CA ASP A 133 -1.42 -2.27 -12.29
C ASP A 133 -1.92 -0.81 -12.34
N GLY A 134 -1.05 0.17 -12.07
CA GLY A 134 -1.40 1.60 -12.19
C GLY A 134 -2.35 2.12 -11.11
N THR A 135 -2.90 3.31 -11.33
CA THR A 135 -3.98 3.87 -10.49
C THR A 135 -4.90 4.80 -11.27
N THR A 136 -5.92 5.36 -10.61
CA THR A 136 -6.79 6.39 -11.16
C THR A 136 -6.94 7.54 -10.16
N TYR A 137 -7.21 8.75 -10.63
CA TYR A 137 -7.63 9.89 -9.79
C TYR A 137 -9.03 10.29 -10.23
N ASN A 138 -10.01 10.00 -9.40
CA ASN A 138 -11.43 10.07 -9.74
C ASN A 138 -12.04 11.35 -9.13
N SER A 139 -12.50 12.27 -10.00
CA SER A 139 -13.35 13.38 -9.58
C SER A 139 -14.81 13.11 -9.99
N TYR A 140 -15.72 13.90 -9.44
CA TYR A 140 -17.16 13.80 -9.72
C TYR A 140 -17.78 15.17 -9.99
N ILE A 141 -18.78 15.20 -10.85
CA ILE A 141 -19.57 16.39 -11.19
C ILE A 141 -21.01 16.11 -10.79
N ILE A 142 -21.63 17.02 -10.03
CA ILE A 142 -23.05 16.97 -9.68
C ILE A 142 -23.75 18.18 -10.31
N GLN A 143 -24.66 17.91 -11.25
CA GLN A 143 -25.37 18.92 -12.03
C GLN A 143 -26.78 19.14 -11.47
N GLY A 144 -26.87 19.74 -10.27
CA GLY A 144 -28.15 20.08 -9.63
C GLY A 144 -28.89 21.25 -10.30
N GLU A 145 -29.56 22.06 -9.50
CA GLU A 145 -29.83 23.47 -9.84
C GLU A 145 -28.57 24.33 -9.68
N LYS A 146 -27.64 23.86 -8.84
CA LYS A 146 -26.27 24.36 -8.68
C LYS A 146 -25.27 23.31 -9.12
N LEU A 147 -24.13 23.75 -9.63
CA LEU A 147 -23.08 22.90 -10.14
C LEU A 147 -21.98 22.70 -9.09
N ALA A 148 -21.71 21.44 -8.73
CA ALA A 148 -20.60 21.08 -7.86
C ALA A 148 -19.61 20.15 -8.55
N VAL A 149 -18.32 20.36 -8.31
CA VAL A 149 -17.25 19.39 -8.60
C VAL A 149 -16.73 18.86 -7.26
N ILE A 150 -16.64 17.54 -7.12
CA ILE A 150 -16.11 16.86 -5.94
C ILE A 150 -14.74 16.28 -6.28
N ASP A 151 -13.76 16.70 -5.48
CA ASP A 151 -12.32 16.50 -5.66
C ASP A 151 -11.85 16.91 -7.07
N ALA A 152 -10.57 16.74 -7.39
CA ALA A 152 -10.02 17.08 -8.70
C ALA A 152 -9.12 15.94 -9.20
N SER A 153 -7.91 16.24 -9.66
CA SER A 153 -6.95 15.26 -10.14
C SER A 153 -5.52 15.75 -9.90
N HIS A 154 -4.57 14.87 -10.16
CA HIS A 154 -3.14 15.11 -10.02
C HIS A 154 -2.63 16.04 -11.15
N GLU A 155 -1.75 16.98 -10.81
CA GLU A 155 -1.14 17.96 -11.75
C GLU A 155 -0.72 17.39 -13.12
N LYS A 156 -0.15 16.18 -13.20
CA LYS A 156 0.25 15.55 -14.47
C LYS A 156 -0.90 15.32 -15.47
N PHE A 157 -2.15 15.35 -15.00
CA PHE A 157 -3.34 15.27 -15.83
C PHE A 157 -3.89 16.61 -16.26
N ARG A 158 -3.32 17.74 -15.82
CA ARG A 158 -3.86 19.11 -15.99
C ARG A 158 -4.57 19.33 -17.32
N ASP A 159 -3.86 19.19 -18.43
CA ASP A 159 -4.41 19.50 -19.76
C ASP A 159 -5.51 18.50 -20.19
N LEU A 160 -5.30 17.20 -19.94
CA LEU A 160 -6.30 16.14 -20.20
C LEU A 160 -7.58 16.34 -19.37
N TYR A 161 -7.42 16.58 -18.07
CA TYR A 161 -8.50 16.72 -17.11
C TYR A 161 -9.33 17.97 -17.40
N LEU A 162 -8.68 19.13 -17.53
CA LEU A 162 -9.35 20.39 -17.80
C LEU A 162 -10.07 20.38 -19.16
N SER A 163 -9.45 19.80 -20.21
CA SER A 163 -10.14 19.60 -21.49
C SER A 163 -11.37 18.70 -21.34
N THR A 164 -11.25 17.58 -20.62
CA THR A 164 -12.37 16.63 -20.40
C THR A 164 -13.50 17.29 -19.61
N LEU A 165 -13.17 18.13 -18.63
CA LEU A 165 -14.12 18.85 -17.80
C LEU A 165 -14.90 19.91 -18.61
N MET A 166 -14.21 20.70 -19.43
CA MET A 166 -14.84 21.68 -20.33
C MET A 166 -15.73 21.02 -21.40
N ASP A 167 -15.43 19.78 -21.80
CA ASP A 167 -16.30 18.99 -22.68
C ASP A 167 -17.58 18.47 -21.97
N GLN A 168 -17.62 18.42 -20.63
CA GLN A 168 -18.81 17.99 -19.86
C GLN A 168 -19.67 19.16 -19.39
N ILE A 169 -19.05 20.27 -18.97
CA ILE A 169 -19.73 21.39 -18.30
C ILE A 169 -19.14 22.75 -18.70
N ASP A 170 -19.96 23.80 -18.63
CA ASP A 170 -19.44 25.17 -18.58
C ASP A 170 -18.79 25.40 -17.21
N VAL A 171 -17.48 25.26 -17.16
CA VAL A 171 -16.67 25.43 -15.94
C VAL A 171 -16.88 26.78 -15.26
N SER A 172 -17.25 27.84 -15.99
CA SER A 172 -17.50 29.16 -15.38
C SER A 172 -18.76 29.20 -14.50
N THR A 173 -19.63 28.18 -14.60
CA THR A 173 -20.87 28.03 -13.83
C THR A 173 -20.74 27.18 -12.57
N ILE A 174 -19.54 26.71 -12.21
CA ILE A 174 -19.32 25.93 -10.99
C ILE A 174 -19.63 26.81 -9.76
N ASP A 175 -20.63 26.41 -8.97
CA ASP A 175 -20.96 27.05 -7.69
C ASP A 175 -20.03 26.58 -6.56
N TYR A 176 -19.65 25.30 -6.58
CA TYR A 176 -18.90 24.66 -5.49
C TYR A 176 -17.80 23.73 -5.99
N ILE A 177 -16.63 23.82 -5.33
CA ILE A 177 -15.54 22.85 -5.46
C ILE A 177 -15.40 22.17 -4.10
N ILE A 178 -15.85 20.93 -3.98
CA ILE A 178 -15.90 20.18 -2.72
C ILE A 178 -14.61 19.36 -2.61
N ALA A 179 -13.76 19.67 -1.64
CA ALA A 179 -12.53 18.93 -1.37
C ALA A 179 -12.74 18.03 -0.14
N ASN A 180 -12.98 16.74 -0.38
CA ASN A 180 -13.04 15.72 0.67
C ASN A 180 -11.67 15.51 1.32
N HIS A 181 -10.61 15.69 0.53
CA HIS A 181 -9.23 15.52 0.93
C HIS A 181 -8.31 16.45 0.11
N THR A 182 -7.17 16.83 0.69
CA THR A 182 -6.25 17.86 0.17
C THR A 182 -4.90 17.34 -0.31
N GLU A 183 -4.64 16.02 -0.28
CA GLU A 183 -3.41 15.47 -0.86
C GLU A 183 -3.31 15.84 -2.36
N PRO A 184 -2.12 16.24 -2.88
CA PRO A 184 -2.00 16.89 -4.19
C PRO A 184 -2.44 16.08 -5.41
N ASP A 185 -2.63 14.77 -5.28
CA ASP A 185 -3.11 13.92 -6.37
C ASP A 185 -4.64 13.88 -6.49
N HIS A 186 -5.37 14.36 -5.47
CA HIS A 186 -6.79 14.70 -5.52
C HIS A 186 -7.04 16.20 -5.62
N SER A 187 -6.18 17.03 -5.01
CA SER A 187 -6.41 18.48 -4.88
C SER A 187 -5.64 19.35 -5.87
N GLY A 188 -4.63 18.79 -6.57
CA GLY A 188 -3.62 19.57 -7.30
C GLY A 188 -4.15 20.49 -8.41
N LEU A 189 -5.33 20.20 -8.96
CA LEU A 189 -5.99 21.02 -9.98
C LEU A 189 -7.09 21.97 -9.43
N ILE A 190 -7.36 21.98 -8.13
CA ILE A 190 -8.27 22.97 -7.51
C ILE A 190 -7.85 24.43 -7.81
N PRO A 191 -6.54 24.79 -7.85
CA PRO A 191 -6.12 26.12 -8.27
C PRO A 191 -6.55 26.47 -9.71
N ASP A 192 -6.46 25.52 -10.65
CA ASP A 192 -6.91 25.72 -12.03
C ASP A 192 -8.43 25.86 -12.13
N LEU A 193 -9.18 25.05 -11.36
CA LEU A 193 -10.64 25.16 -11.27
C LEU A 193 -11.07 26.56 -10.79
N LEU A 194 -10.38 27.12 -9.81
CA LEU A 194 -10.65 28.48 -9.29
C LEU A 194 -10.23 29.61 -10.25
N GLU A 195 -9.33 29.36 -11.21
CA GLU A 195 -9.03 30.32 -12.28
C GLU A 195 -10.11 30.33 -13.36
N LEU A 196 -10.68 29.16 -13.65
CA LEU A 196 -11.78 28.98 -14.61
C LEU A 196 -13.15 29.38 -14.02
N ALA A 197 -13.32 29.19 -12.71
CA ALA A 197 -14.54 29.44 -11.95
C ALA A 197 -14.27 30.38 -10.74
N PRO A 198 -13.94 31.67 -10.96
CA PRO A 198 -13.52 32.58 -9.90
C PRO A 198 -14.62 32.93 -8.88
N ASN A 199 -15.87 32.56 -9.15
CA ASN A 199 -17.00 32.72 -8.23
C ASN A 199 -17.34 31.43 -7.44
N ALA A 200 -16.66 30.31 -7.74
CA ALA A 200 -16.89 29.04 -7.06
C ALA A 200 -16.43 29.10 -5.61
N LYS A 201 -17.15 28.41 -4.72
CA LYS A 201 -16.79 28.32 -3.30
C LYS A 201 -16.17 26.98 -2.99
N VAL A 202 -15.00 26.99 -2.37
CA VAL A 202 -14.34 25.76 -1.90
C VAL A 202 -15.05 25.26 -0.65
N VAL A 203 -15.55 24.03 -0.69
CA VAL A 203 -16.28 23.39 0.41
C VAL A 203 -15.39 22.31 1.00
N GLY A 204 -15.14 22.36 2.30
CA GLY A 204 -14.21 21.44 2.96
C GLY A 204 -14.36 21.40 4.47
N SER A 205 -13.69 20.45 5.12
CA SER A 205 -13.49 20.50 6.57
C SER A 205 -12.66 21.74 6.95
N ARG A 206 -12.72 22.17 8.23
CA ARG A 206 -11.91 23.31 8.71
C ARG A 206 -10.42 23.14 8.38
N VAL A 207 -9.94 21.90 8.49
CA VAL A 207 -8.53 21.53 8.28
C VAL A 207 -8.22 21.50 6.78
N CYS A 208 -9.11 20.95 5.95
CA CYS A 208 -9.00 21.02 4.48
C CYS A 208 -8.88 22.47 3.96
N ILE A 209 -9.74 23.38 4.43
CA ILE A 209 -9.67 24.80 4.01
C ILE A 209 -8.34 25.44 4.45
N GLN A 210 -7.80 25.09 5.62
CA GLN A 210 -6.50 25.55 6.09
C GLN A 210 -5.34 25.02 5.22
N PHE A 211 -5.36 23.74 4.84
CA PHE A 211 -4.33 23.13 3.97
C PHE A 211 -4.35 23.78 2.59
N LEU A 212 -5.53 23.95 1.99
CA LEU A 212 -5.66 24.62 0.70
C LEU A 212 -5.20 26.09 0.75
N GLN A 213 -5.39 26.80 1.87
CA GLN A 213 -4.84 28.15 2.04
C GLN A 213 -3.30 28.15 2.06
N ASN A 214 -2.68 27.19 2.75
CA ASN A 214 -1.22 27.01 2.77
C ASN A 214 -0.67 26.65 1.38
N LEU A 215 -1.34 25.76 0.64
CA LEU A 215 -0.93 25.30 -0.69
C LEU A 215 -1.12 26.37 -1.77
N MET A 216 -2.26 27.08 -1.76
CA MET A 216 -2.61 28.02 -2.83
C MET A 216 -1.97 29.41 -2.71
N LEU A 217 -1.59 29.82 -1.49
CA LEU A 217 -0.98 31.13 -1.19
C LEU A 217 -1.74 32.35 -1.74
N ARG A 218 -3.04 32.19 -2.04
CA ARG A 218 -3.96 33.24 -2.51
C ARG A 218 -5.33 33.07 -1.87
N PRO A 219 -6.09 34.15 -1.63
CA PRO A 219 -7.44 34.05 -1.06
C PRO A 219 -8.42 33.39 -2.04
N PHE A 220 -9.36 32.63 -1.49
CA PHE A 220 -10.50 32.06 -2.20
C PHE A 220 -11.73 32.03 -1.27
N ASP A 221 -12.93 32.13 -1.85
CA ASP A 221 -14.18 31.98 -1.11
C ASP A 221 -14.36 30.53 -0.66
N SER A 222 -14.75 30.31 0.59
CA SER A 222 -14.87 28.95 1.15
C SER A 222 -16.04 28.78 2.12
N ILE A 223 -16.45 27.53 2.30
CA ILE A 223 -17.47 27.09 3.26
C ILE A 223 -16.88 25.94 4.09
N ILE A 224 -16.73 26.18 5.39
CA ILE A 224 -16.26 25.18 6.35
C ILE A 224 -17.45 24.31 6.79
N MET A 225 -17.37 23.01 6.52
CA MET A 225 -18.37 22.01 6.92
C MET A 225 -17.95 21.25 8.18
N LYS A 226 -18.93 20.90 9.00
CA LYS A 226 -18.81 20.02 10.18
C LYS A 226 -19.63 18.75 9.97
N GLY A 227 -19.43 17.77 10.85
CA GLY A 227 -20.15 16.50 10.78
C GLY A 227 -21.66 16.67 10.95
N GLY A 228 -22.42 16.31 9.92
CA GLY A 228 -23.87 16.45 9.85
C GLY A 228 -24.39 17.77 9.27
N ASP A 229 -23.49 18.70 8.89
CA ASP A 229 -23.88 19.86 8.08
C ASP A 229 -24.31 19.40 6.68
N THR A 230 -25.16 20.19 6.01
CA THR A 230 -25.67 19.86 4.67
C THR A 230 -25.56 21.00 3.67
N LEU A 231 -25.41 20.66 2.39
CA LEU A 231 -25.41 21.57 1.26
C LEU A 231 -26.43 21.11 0.21
N ASP A 232 -27.43 21.94 -0.07
CA ASP A 232 -28.45 21.66 -1.08
C ASP A 232 -28.03 22.24 -2.44
N LEU A 233 -27.90 21.34 -3.42
CA LEU A 233 -27.60 21.66 -4.81
C LEU A 233 -28.85 21.71 -5.69
N GLY A 234 -30.05 21.45 -5.16
CA GLY A 234 -31.29 21.33 -5.92
C GLY A 234 -31.46 19.96 -6.59
N LYS A 235 -32.59 19.77 -7.30
CA LYS A 235 -33.02 18.47 -7.89
C LYS A 235 -33.09 17.26 -6.92
N GLY A 236 -32.92 17.47 -5.61
CA GLY A 236 -32.86 16.41 -4.60
C GLY A 236 -31.44 16.04 -4.13
N HIS A 237 -30.40 16.64 -4.70
CA HIS A 237 -29.00 16.48 -4.27
C HIS A 237 -28.74 17.29 -2.99
N VAL A 238 -29.13 16.73 -1.86
CA VAL A 238 -28.79 17.25 -0.53
C VAL A 238 -27.57 16.49 -0.01
N LEU A 239 -26.42 17.15 -0.09
CA LEU A 239 -25.15 16.61 0.39
C LEU A 239 -25.07 16.73 1.92
N GLU A 240 -24.58 15.70 2.59
CA GLU A 240 -24.32 15.64 4.03
C GLU A 240 -22.84 15.31 4.28
N PHE A 241 -22.17 16.07 5.13
CA PHE A 241 -20.73 15.93 5.36
C PHE A 241 -20.42 15.07 6.60
N VAL A 242 -19.56 14.07 6.45
CA VAL A 242 -19.18 13.13 7.51
C VAL A 242 -17.68 13.26 7.80
N MET A 243 -17.33 13.73 8.99
CA MET A 243 -15.92 13.88 9.38
C MET A 243 -15.25 12.50 9.54
N ALA A 244 -14.13 12.31 8.85
CA ALA A 244 -13.39 11.06 8.77
C ALA A 244 -11.87 11.25 9.02
N PRO A 245 -11.44 12.06 10.01
CA PRO A 245 -10.06 12.51 10.14
C PRO A 245 -9.06 11.37 10.38
N ASN A 246 -7.87 11.57 9.84
CA ASN A 246 -6.76 10.63 9.79
C ASN A 246 -7.11 9.35 9.00
N LEU A 247 -7.74 9.50 7.82
CA LEU A 247 -8.03 8.44 6.84
C LEU A 247 -7.65 8.86 5.40
N HIS A 248 -6.37 9.17 5.13
CA HIS A 248 -5.21 8.98 6.02
C HIS A 248 -4.69 10.28 6.66
N TRP A 249 -4.97 11.44 6.08
CA TRP A 249 -4.62 12.76 6.64
C TRP A 249 -5.70 13.35 7.58
N PRO A 250 -5.36 14.38 8.40
CA PRO A 250 -6.28 14.96 9.38
C PRO A 250 -7.49 15.70 8.80
N ASP A 251 -7.41 16.13 7.54
CA ASP A 251 -8.42 16.92 6.85
C ASP A 251 -9.63 16.11 6.34
N THR A 252 -9.46 14.80 6.16
CA THR A 252 -10.40 13.94 5.44
C THR A 252 -11.84 14.02 5.95
N MET A 253 -12.75 14.28 5.02
CA MET A 253 -14.20 14.12 5.20
C MET A 253 -14.79 13.27 4.07
N PHE A 254 -15.97 12.71 4.29
CA PHE A 254 -16.78 12.10 3.24
C PHE A 254 -17.98 13.00 2.93
N THR A 255 -18.45 12.97 1.69
CA THR A 255 -19.66 13.65 1.26
C THR A 255 -20.71 12.61 0.90
N TYR A 256 -21.90 12.66 1.49
CA TYR A 256 -23.01 11.73 1.22
C TYR A 256 -24.14 12.45 0.48
N ASP A 257 -24.45 12.02 -0.74
CA ASP A 257 -25.63 12.50 -1.46
C ASP A 257 -26.87 11.69 -1.07
N ARG A 258 -27.78 12.32 -0.34
CA ARG A 258 -29.04 11.73 0.15
C ARG A 258 -30.03 11.39 -0.97
N GLY A 259 -30.00 12.12 -2.09
CA GLY A 259 -30.90 11.89 -3.23
C GLY A 259 -30.41 10.76 -4.13
N ALA A 260 -29.09 10.70 -4.35
CA ALA A 260 -28.47 9.69 -5.19
C ALA A 260 -28.16 8.36 -4.46
N GLY A 261 -28.02 8.37 -3.13
CA GLY A 261 -27.60 7.19 -2.36
C GLY A 261 -26.12 6.84 -2.61
N LEU A 262 -25.28 7.86 -2.81
CA LEU A 262 -23.85 7.78 -3.13
C LEU A 262 -23.01 8.40 -2.00
N LEU A 263 -21.95 7.71 -1.59
CA LEU A 263 -20.98 8.21 -0.61
C LEU A 263 -19.63 8.46 -1.30
N PHE A 264 -19.22 9.73 -1.41
CA PHE A 264 -17.91 10.15 -1.90
C PHE A 264 -16.89 10.09 -0.76
N THR A 265 -15.84 9.29 -0.92
CA THR A 265 -14.92 8.94 0.19
C THR A 265 -13.45 9.26 -0.08
N CYS A 266 -13.11 9.76 -1.28
CA CYS A 266 -11.73 9.94 -1.72
C CYS A 266 -10.92 8.66 -1.43
N ASP A 267 -9.83 8.73 -0.66
CA ASP A 267 -8.98 7.59 -0.35
C ASP A 267 -9.66 6.45 0.38
N ALA A 268 -10.62 6.73 1.26
CA ALA A 268 -11.21 5.68 2.07
C ALA A 268 -11.98 4.70 1.16
N PHE A 269 -11.69 3.41 1.32
CA PHE A 269 -12.17 2.34 0.44
C PHE A 269 -11.65 2.38 -1.02
N GLY A 270 -10.67 3.23 -1.33
CA GLY A 270 -9.96 3.22 -2.61
C GLY A 270 -9.03 2.02 -2.80
N MET A 271 -8.47 1.90 -4.01
CA MET A 271 -7.38 0.99 -4.33
C MET A 271 -6.58 1.46 -5.54
N HIS A 272 -5.27 1.18 -5.58
CA HIS A 272 -4.47 1.43 -6.78
C HIS A 272 -4.62 0.29 -7.79
N TYR A 273 -5.55 0.47 -8.71
CA TYR A 273 -5.83 -0.43 -9.83
C TYR A 273 -6.38 0.38 -11.00
N CYS A 274 -5.64 0.49 -12.10
CA CYS A 274 -6.06 1.19 -13.31
C CYS A 274 -6.71 0.21 -14.29
N SER A 275 -7.99 0.44 -14.60
CA SER A 275 -8.75 -0.37 -15.55
C SER A 275 -9.85 0.44 -16.23
N GLU A 276 -10.27 0.00 -17.42
CA GLU A 276 -11.44 0.57 -18.11
C GLU A 276 -12.75 0.23 -17.39
N ALA A 277 -12.76 -0.79 -16.53
CA ALA A 277 -13.92 -1.11 -15.69
C ALA A 277 -14.15 0.04 -14.69
N VAL A 278 -15.32 0.69 -14.80
CA VAL A 278 -15.71 1.80 -13.92
C VAL A 278 -16.08 1.30 -12.53
N TYR A 279 -16.57 0.06 -12.42
CA TYR A 279 -17.10 -0.52 -11.20
C TYR A 279 -16.32 -1.78 -10.77
N ASP A 280 -16.58 -2.23 -9.54
CA ASP A 280 -15.93 -3.35 -8.88
C ASP A 280 -16.41 -4.74 -9.39
N GLU A 281 -16.23 -5.01 -10.69
CA GLU A 281 -16.78 -6.21 -11.35
C GLU A 281 -16.08 -7.52 -10.94
N GLU A 282 -14.73 -7.57 -11.00
CA GLU A 282 -13.95 -8.79 -10.77
C GLU A 282 -13.26 -8.78 -9.39
N LEU A 283 -14.04 -8.97 -8.31
CA LEU A 283 -13.57 -8.88 -6.92
C LEU A 283 -12.27 -9.65 -6.63
N VAL A 284 -12.08 -10.84 -7.23
CA VAL A 284 -10.87 -11.68 -7.04
C VAL A 284 -9.59 -10.95 -7.49
N ASN A 285 -9.67 -10.13 -8.53
CA ASN A 285 -8.55 -9.35 -9.05
C ASN A 285 -8.35 -8.04 -8.25
N LEU A 286 -9.42 -7.50 -7.67
CA LEU A 286 -9.42 -6.25 -6.90
C LEU A 286 -8.97 -6.43 -5.44
N GLU A 287 -9.29 -7.56 -4.80
CA GLU A 287 -9.00 -7.81 -3.38
C GLU A 287 -7.52 -7.63 -2.97
N PRO A 288 -6.52 -8.09 -3.75
CA PRO A 288 -5.11 -7.85 -3.43
C PRO A 288 -4.76 -6.36 -3.36
N HIS A 289 -5.26 -5.55 -4.30
CA HIS A 289 -5.02 -4.10 -4.37
C HIS A 289 -5.73 -3.39 -3.22
N TYR A 290 -6.99 -3.73 -2.97
CA TYR A 290 -7.79 -3.18 -1.87
C TYR A 290 -7.20 -3.49 -0.49
N ARG A 291 -6.69 -4.71 -0.30
CA ARG A 291 -5.98 -5.10 0.92
C ARG A 291 -4.65 -4.37 1.07
N PHE A 292 -3.86 -4.29 0.00
CA PHE A 292 -2.56 -3.62 0.04
C PHE A 292 -2.70 -2.12 0.36
N TYR A 293 -3.66 -1.46 -0.29
CA TYR A 293 -4.05 -0.08 -0.04
C TYR A 293 -4.43 0.14 1.44
N TYR A 294 -5.31 -0.72 1.98
CA TYR A 294 -5.66 -0.70 3.40
C TYR A 294 -4.44 -0.88 4.32
N ASP A 295 -3.58 -1.88 4.05
CA ASP A 295 -2.42 -2.19 4.91
C ASP A 295 -1.39 -1.05 4.95
N CYS A 296 -1.30 -0.24 3.89
CA CYS A 296 -0.39 0.92 3.83
C CYS A 296 -1.02 2.17 4.45
N LEU A 297 -2.20 2.61 3.98
CA LEU A 297 -2.75 3.94 4.29
C LEU A 297 -3.73 3.95 5.48
N MET A 298 -4.55 2.90 5.62
CA MET A 298 -5.70 2.91 6.55
C MET A 298 -5.44 2.13 7.84
N ARG A 299 -4.61 1.09 7.77
CA ARG A 299 -4.24 0.25 8.91
C ARG A 299 -3.49 1.00 10.02
N PRO A 300 -2.59 1.97 9.75
CA PRO A 300 -1.98 2.76 10.82
C PRO A 300 -3.03 3.40 11.74
N ASN A 301 -4.17 3.81 11.18
CA ASN A 301 -5.24 4.47 11.91
C ASN A 301 -6.55 3.63 11.97
N SER A 302 -6.42 2.31 12.18
CA SER A 302 -7.56 1.37 12.32
C SER A 302 -8.65 1.82 13.32
N LYS A 303 -8.32 2.61 14.36
CA LYS A 303 -9.32 3.21 15.26
C LYS A 303 -10.19 4.24 14.53
N SER A 304 -9.60 5.12 13.72
CA SER A 304 -10.33 6.08 12.88
C SER A 304 -11.20 5.36 11.86
N VAL A 305 -10.71 4.27 11.25
CA VAL A 305 -11.51 3.44 10.31
C VAL A 305 -12.79 2.95 10.98
N LEU A 306 -12.69 2.38 12.18
CA LEU A 306 -13.87 1.92 12.93
C LEU A 306 -14.81 3.06 13.37
N GLN A 307 -14.27 4.26 13.64
CA GLN A 307 -15.11 5.43 13.93
C GLN A 307 -15.84 5.92 12.68
N ALA A 308 -15.18 6.03 11.53
CA ALA A 308 -15.80 6.41 10.27
C ALA A 308 -16.86 5.41 9.84
N LEU A 309 -16.55 4.10 9.91
CA LEU A 309 -17.52 3.02 9.69
C LEU A 309 -18.73 3.08 10.64
N LYS A 310 -18.57 3.56 11.87
CA LYS A 310 -19.69 3.81 12.80
C LYS A 310 -20.53 5.02 12.38
N ARG A 311 -19.90 6.08 11.85
CA ARG A 311 -20.58 7.31 11.38
C ARG A 311 -21.38 7.09 10.10
N VAL A 312 -20.88 6.31 9.14
CA VAL A 312 -21.58 6.07 7.86
C VAL A 312 -22.63 4.96 7.92
N ARG A 313 -22.57 4.05 8.90
CA ARG A 313 -23.52 2.92 9.05
C ARG A 313 -25.02 3.30 9.10
N PRO A 314 -25.45 4.47 9.61
CA PRO A 314 -26.85 4.89 9.57
C PRO A 314 -27.31 5.46 8.21
N LEU A 315 -26.40 5.71 7.27
CA LEU A 315 -26.69 6.29 5.96
C LEU A 315 -27.15 5.22 4.97
N ASP A 316 -28.01 5.59 4.02
CA ASP A 316 -28.64 4.66 3.06
C ASP A 316 -28.01 4.81 1.67
N PHE A 317 -26.75 4.36 1.54
CA PHE A 317 -26.01 4.37 0.28
C PHE A 317 -25.82 2.96 -0.29
N GLY A 318 -25.93 2.86 -1.62
CA GLY A 318 -25.65 1.63 -2.38
C GLY A 318 -24.35 1.66 -3.17
N VAL A 319 -23.68 2.83 -3.22
CA VAL A 319 -22.47 3.06 -4.02
C VAL A 319 -21.47 3.90 -3.21
N ILE A 320 -20.19 3.52 -3.27
CA ILE A 320 -19.07 4.32 -2.76
C ILE A 320 -18.25 4.85 -3.94
N ALA A 321 -18.19 6.16 -4.06
CA ALA A 321 -17.42 6.92 -5.04
C ALA A 321 -16.01 7.20 -4.48
N THR A 322 -15.07 6.37 -4.90
CA THR A 322 -13.67 6.32 -4.45
C THR A 322 -12.78 7.26 -5.25
N GLY A 323 -11.80 7.90 -4.62
CA GLY A 323 -10.77 8.71 -5.29
C GLY A 323 -9.81 7.88 -6.15
N HIS A 324 -9.54 6.63 -5.75
CA HIS A 324 -8.67 5.70 -6.49
C HIS A 324 -9.35 4.38 -6.84
N GLY A 325 -9.15 3.93 -8.08
CA GLY A 325 -9.56 2.61 -8.56
C GLY A 325 -10.97 2.61 -9.15
N PRO A 326 -11.67 1.45 -9.12
CA PRO A 326 -13.08 1.38 -9.50
C PRO A 326 -14.00 1.95 -8.41
N ILE A 327 -15.16 2.43 -8.83
CA ILE A 327 -16.28 2.83 -7.97
C ILE A 327 -16.92 1.58 -7.39
N LEU A 328 -17.15 1.54 -6.07
CA LEU A 328 -17.70 0.35 -5.44
C LEU A 328 -19.23 0.38 -5.53
N ARG A 329 -19.82 -0.65 -6.14
CA ARG A 329 -21.27 -0.82 -6.33
C ARG A 329 -21.71 -2.26 -6.05
N TYR A 330 -20.97 -3.25 -6.54
CA TYR A 330 -21.38 -4.65 -6.50
C TYR A 330 -21.01 -5.34 -5.18
N ASN A 331 -19.89 -4.96 -4.57
CA ASN A 331 -19.33 -5.63 -3.39
C ASN A 331 -19.23 -4.72 -2.15
N VAL A 332 -19.92 -3.56 -2.13
CA VAL A 332 -19.88 -2.58 -1.03
C VAL A 332 -20.01 -3.24 0.37
N PRO A 333 -20.99 -4.12 0.65
CA PRO A 333 -21.11 -4.74 1.97
C PRO A 333 -19.92 -5.65 2.34
N GLU A 334 -19.36 -6.36 1.36
CA GLU A 334 -18.21 -7.25 1.56
C GLU A 334 -16.92 -6.46 1.79
N LEU A 335 -16.64 -5.47 0.94
CA LEU A 335 -15.46 -4.61 1.03
C LEU A 335 -15.44 -3.81 2.34
N MET A 336 -16.58 -3.22 2.74
CA MET A 336 -16.71 -2.57 4.05
C MET A 336 -16.53 -3.56 5.22
N SER A 337 -17.03 -4.79 5.10
CA SER A 337 -16.85 -5.84 6.12
C SER A 337 -15.40 -6.29 6.23
N LYS A 338 -14.66 -6.35 5.11
CA LYS A 338 -13.20 -6.58 5.11
C LYS A 338 -12.48 -5.45 5.85
N TYR A 339 -12.72 -4.18 5.52
CA TYR A 339 -12.15 -3.03 6.26
C TYR A 339 -12.44 -3.07 7.76
N GLU A 340 -13.68 -3.37 8.18
CA GLU A 340 -14.05 -3.48 9.59
C GLU A 340 -13.33 -4.66 10.29
N GLY A 341 -13.31 -5.82 9.64
CA GLY A 341 -12.67 -7.04 10.17
C GLY A 341 -11.16 -6.91 10.29
N TRP A 342 -10.51 -6.30 9.29
CA TRP A 342 -9.07 -5.99 9.31
C TRP A 342 -8.73 -4.99 10.42
N SER A 343 -9.55 -3.96 10.60
CA SER A 343 -9.34 -2.94 11.65
C SER A 343 -9.53 -3.51 13.06
N LYS A 344 -10.56 -4.33 13.27
CA LYS A 344 -10.75 -5.08 14.53
C LYS A 344 -9.56 -6.00 14.80
N GLN A 345 -9.15 -6.79 13.81
CA GLN A 345 -8.04 -7.73 13.94
C GLN A 345 -6.70 -7.03 14.25
N ALA A 346 -6.45 -5.87 13.65
CA ALA A 346 -5.24 -5.08 13.91
C ALA A 346 -5.16 -4.61 15.37
N LEU A 347 -6.29 -4.21 15.97
CA LEU A 347 -6.40 -3.81 17.37
C LEU A 347 -6.39 -5.02 18.33
N GLU A 348 -7.00 -6.14 17.96
CA GLU A 348 -7.03 -7.37 18.77
C GLU A 348 -5.66 -8.05 18.88
N LYS A 349 -4.88 -8.09 17.79
CA LYS A 349 -3.54 -8.70 17.75
C LYS A 349 -2.44 -7.77 18.24
N GLN A 350 -2.78 -6.57 18.71
CA GLN A 350 -1.83 -5.52 19.05
C GLN A 350 -0.93 -5.88 20.24
N LEU A 351 0.37 -6.03 20.01
CA LEU A 351 1.36 -6.32 21.05
C LEU A 351 1.94 -5.05 21.70
N ALA A 352 1.97 -3.93 20.97
CA ALA A 352 2.40 -2.62 21.45
C ALA A 352 1.68 -1.48 20.71
N SER A 353 1.62 -0.30 21.32
CA SER A 353 1.04 0.93 20.75
C SER A 353 2.14 1.95 20.49
N ILE A 354 2.19 2.56 19.31
CA ILE A 354 3.18 3.57 18.93
C ILE A 354 2.50 4.77 18.27
N ALA A 355 2.74 5.97 18.79
CA ALA A 355 2.37 7.19 18.09
C ALA A 355 3.44 7.51 17.04
N VAL A 356 3.02 7.82 15.82
CA VAL A 356 3.88 8.38 14.77
C VAL A 356 3.46 9.83 14.59
N LEU A 357 4.29 10.72 15.09
CA LEU A 357 4.06 12.16 15.11
C LEU A 357 4.76 12.77 13.90
N TYR A 358 4.00 13.40 13.01
CA TYR A 358 4.45 13.89 11.72
C TYR A 358 3.85 15.27 11.39
N VAL A 359 4.15 15.81 10.21
CA VAL A 359 3.54 17.04 9.68
C VAL A 359 3.11 16.77 8.25
N SER A 360 1.84 16.91 7.89
CA SER A 360 1.37 16.48 6.55
C SER A 360 1.80 17.42 5.43
N ASP A 361 1.92 18.72 5.69
CA ASP A 361 2.23 19.76 4.70
C ASP A 361 3.71 20.19 4.69
N TYR A 362 4.64 19.33 5.15
CA TYR A 362 6.06 19.67 5.31
C TYR A 362 7.04 18.62 4.76
N GLY A 363 7.79 19.01 3.73
CA GLY A 363 8.86 18.20 3.13
C GLY A 363 8.35 16.89 2.57
N PHE A 364 8.90 15.78 3.07
CA PHE A 364 8.43 14.41 2.81
C PHE A 364 7.98 13.74 4.13
N SER A 365 7.62 14.54 5.15
CA SER A 365 7.31 14.02 6.50
C SER A 365 6.13 13.04 6.48
N ASP A 366 5.13 13.27 5.62
CA ASP A 366 3.97 12.43 5.42
C ASP A 366 4.40 11.03 4.92
N ARG A 367 4.98 10.95 3.72
CA ARG A 367 5.41 9.74 3.02
C ARG A 367 6.41 8.91 3.83
N LEU A 368 7.42 9.58 4.37
CA LEU A 368 8.44 8.94 5.22
C LEU A 368 7.82 8.37 6.50
N SER A 369 6.84 9.06 7.10
CA SER A 369 6.13 8.56 8.28
C SER A 369 5.23 7.36 7.96
N GLN A 370 4.59 7.33 6.78
CA GLN A 370 3.79 6.19 6.31
C GLN A 370 4.65 4.95 6.08
N ALA A 371 5.81 5.08 5.43
CA ALA A 371 6.76 3.98 5.24
C ALA A 371 7.21 3.38 6.60
N LEU A 372 7.50 4.25 7.57
CA LEU A 372 7.85 3.84 8.94
C LEU A 372 6.67 3.17 9.67
N ALA A 373 5.46 3.73 9.55
CA ALA A 373 4.23 3.15 10.09
C ALA A 373 3.94 1.75 9.51
N ARG A 374 4.13 1.54 8.21
CA ARG A 374 4.04 0.23 7.56
C ARG A 374 5.01 -0.77 8.20
N GLY A 375 6.26 -0.37 8.42
CA GLY A 375 7.26 -1.16 9.15
C GLY A 375 6.81 -1.57 10.55
N LEU A 376 6.24 -0.64 11.32
CA LEU A 376 5.69 -0.93 12.64
C LEU A 376 4.53 -1.93 12.58
N THR A 377 3.57 -1.75 11.67
CA THR A 377 2.39 -2.64 11.60
C THR A 377 2.75 -4.08 11.23
N LYS A 378 3.84 -4.30 10.47
CA LYS A 378 4.38 -5.64 10.16
C LYS A 378 4.73 -6.47 11.41
N THR A 379 5.03 -5.84 12.55
CA THR A 379 5.44 -6.52 13.79
C THR A 379 4.32 -6.69 14.83
N ASN A 380 3.06 -6.61 14.40
CA ASN A 380 1.87 -6.56 15.27
C ASN A 380 1.87 -5.38 16.27
N CYS A 381 2.52 -4.28 15.91
CA CYS A 381 2.24 -3.00 16.56
C CYS A 381 0.96 -2.40 15.99
N GLY A 382 0.15 -1.82 16.86
CA GLY A 382 -0.84 -0.84 16.45
C GLY A 382 -0.18 0.53 16.43
N VAL A 383 -0.33 1.23 15.32
CA VAL A 383 0.16 2.58 15.14
C VAL A 383 -0.96 3.56 15.49
N GLU A 384 -0.60 4.82 15.63
CA GLU A 384 -1.51 5.96 15.66
C GLU A 384 -0.77 7.14 15.04
N MET A 385 -1.06 7.45 13.77
CA MET A 385 -0.51 8.63 13.10
C MET A 385 -1.26 9.88 13.54
N MET A 386 -0.50 10.93 13.86
CA MET A 386 -1.03 12.22 14.30
C MET A 386 -0.14 13.35 13.78
N ASP A 387 -0.76 14.32 13.13
CA ASP A 387 -0.12 15.54 12.62
C ASP A 387 0.04 16.57 13.75
N LEU A 388 1.27 17.06 13.93
CA LEU A 388 1.65 18.04 14.94
C LEU A 388 1.19 19.47 14.61
N ASN A 389 0.97 19.83 13.33
CA ASN A 389 0.43 21.15 12.98
C ASN A 389 -1.06 21.28 13.37
N HIS A 390 -1.78 20.15 13.47
CA HIS A 390 -3.25 20.14 13.59
C HIS A 390 -3.78 19.38 14.83
N SER A 391 -2.90 18.80 15.65
CA SER A 391 -3.26 18.19 16.93
C SER A 391 -3.69 19.23 17.98
N ASP A 392 -4.81 19.00 18.65
CA ASP A 392 -5.12 19.71 19.90
C ASP A 392 -4.14 19.31 21.02
N THR A 393 -3.87 20.23 21.95
CA THR A 393 -2.92 19.99 23.05
C THR A 393 -3.35 18.83 23.95
N GLN A 394 -4.65 18.68 24.25
CA GLN A 394 -5.16 17.56 25.04
C GLN A 394 -5.11 16.26 24.24
N GLU A 395 -5.50 16.29 22.95
CA GLU A 395 -5.41 15.10 22.08
C GLU A 395 -3.97 14.59 21.94
N LEU A 396 -2.99 15.50 21.84
CA LEU A 396 -1.57 15.17 21.79
C LEU A 396 -1.09 14.55 23.11
N ILE A 397 -1.47 15.11 24.26
CA ILE A 397 -1.17 14.55 25.58
C ILE A 397 -1.79 13.16 25.74
N GLU A 398 -3.03 12.95 25.30
CA GLU A 398 -3.70 11.65 25.35
C GLU A 398 -3.06 10.62 24.41
N CYS A 399 -2.65 11.03 23.20
CA CYS A 399 -1.93 10.22 22.23
C CYS A 399 -0.57 9.76 22.79
N VAL A 400 0.27 10.68 23.25
CA VAL A 400 1.54 10.36 23.92
C VAL A 400 1.29 9.50 25.17
N GLY A 401 0.26 9.84 25.93
CA GLY A 401 -0.14 9.16 27.17
C GLY A 401 -0.66 7.73 27.01
N ARG A 402 -1.16 7.33 25.83
CA ARG A 402 -1.66 5.96 25.57
C ARG A 402 -0.72 5.06 24.78
N ASN A 403 0.29 5.64 24.14
CA ASN A 403 1.27 4.89 23.38
C ASN A 403 2.44 4.38 24.25
N ALA A 404 3.01 3.25 23.86
CA ALA A 404 4.11 2.57 24.54
C ALA A 404 5.50 3.01 24.02
N ALA A 405 5.56 3.52 22.79
CA ALA A 405 6.72 4.22 22.22
C ALA A 405 6.25 5.41 21.38
N LEU A 406 7.18 6.27 20.98
CA LEU A 406 6.96 7.41 20.09
C LEU A 406 7.92 7.33 18.89
N VAL A 407 7.43 7.79 17.75
CA VAL A 407 8.25 8.21 16.61
C VAL A 407 7.94 9.69 16.39
N ILE A 408 8.98 10.51 16.26
CA ILE A 408 8.86 11.92 15.91
C ILE A 408 9.59 12.14 14.59
N MET A 409 8.84 12.45 13.54
CA MET A 409 9.39 13.10 12.37
C MET A 409 9.78 14.53 12.77
N ALA A 410 10.94 15.00 12.34
CA ALA A 410 11.42 16.34 12.66
C ALA A 410 10.43 17.38 12.11
N PRO A 411 9.77 18.19 12.97
CA PRO A 411 8.95 19.29 12.48
C PRO A 411 9.87 20.39 11.89
N PRO A 412 9.31 21.42 11.25
CA PRO A 412 10.08 22.64 10.98
C PRO A 412 10.67 23.23 12.27
N SER A 413 11.70 24.06 12.15
CA SER A 413 12.34 24.77 13.27
C SER A 413 11.45 25.88 13.86
N HIS A 414 10.26 26.10 13.30
CA HIS A 414 9.32 27.17 13.62
C HIS A 414 7.86 26.68 13.52
N GLY A 415 6.93 27.46 14.07
CA GLY A 415 5.49 27.26 13.85
C GLY A 415 4.82 26.17 14.71
N PRO A 416 3.55 25.85 14.44
CA PRO A 416 2.71 25.06 15.36
C PRO A 416 3.28 23.69 15.71
N ALA A 417 3.80 22.94 14.73
CA ALA A 417 4.44 21.65 14.99
C ALA A 417 5.73 21.75 15.84
N ASN A 418 6.47 22.87 15.78
CA ASN A 418 7.61 23.10 16.67
C ASN A 418 7.14 23.45 18.09
N GLU A 419 6.11 24.32 18.21
CA GLU A 419 5.50 24.67 19.50
C GLU A 419 4.96 23.43 20.23
N ALA A 420 4.35 22.49 19.48
CA ALA A 420 3.86 21.20 19.98
C ALA A 420 4.96 20.35 20.64
N LEU A 421 6.25 20.51 20.29
CA LEU A 421 7.36 19.84 20.97
C LEU A 421 7.37 20.14 22.48
N THR A 422 6.95 21.34 22.90
CA THR A 422 6.84 21.71 24.33
C THR A 422 5.86 20.79 25.06
N THR A 423 4.72 20.50 24.43
CA THR A 423 3.72 19.55 24.93
C THR A 423 4.27 18.12 24.94
N LEU A 424 5.05 17.72 23.92
CA LEU A 424 5.70 16.40 23.88
C LEU A 424 6.71 16.21 25.02
N PHE A 425 7.56 17.21 25.30
CA PHE A 425 8.51 17.17 26.41
C PHE A 425 7.81 17.06 27.78
N ALA A 426 6.63 17.66 27.92
CA ALA A 426 5.83 17.56 29.14
C ALA A 426 5.05 16.23 29.27
N ALA A 427 4.62 15.63 28.15
CA ALA A 427 3.76 14.44 28.13
C ALA A 427 4.53 13.10 28.11
N VAL A 428 5.78 13.09 27.63
CA VAL A 428 6.56 11.85 27.43
C VAL A 428 6.89 11.12 28.75
N LYS A 429 6.77 9.78 28.74
CA LYS A 429 7.02 8.95 29.93
C LYS A 429 8.49 8.54 30.05
N THR A 430 9.27 9.39 30.71
CA THR A 430 10.67 9.15 31.14
C THR A 430 10.93 7.69 31.54
N GLY A 431 11.99 7.09 30.98
CA GLY A 431 12.46 5.73 31.29
C GLY A 431 11.52 4.57 30.91
N LYS A 432 10.33 4.84 30.34
CA LYS A 432 9.31 3.82 30.03
C LYS A 432 8.85 3.80 28.58
N GLN A 433 9.02 4.90 27.86
CA GLN A 433 8.52 5.11 26.50
C GLN A 433 9.70 5.35 25.56
N PRO A 434 10.11 4.34 24.77
CA PRO A 434 11.18 4.48 23.80
C PRO A 434 10.83 5.50 22.71
N LEU A 435 11.84 6.20 22.21
CA LEU A 435 11.71 7.22 21.16
C LEU A 435 12.58 6.89 19.95
N LEU A 436 12.04 7.07 18.75
CA LEU A 436 12.82 7.22 17.52
C LEU A 436 12.58 8.63 16.96
N ILE A 437 13.64 9.29 16.51
CA ILE A 437 13.56 10.56 15.78
C ILE A 437 14.03 10.33 14.35
N ALA A 438 13.33 10.90 13.39
CA ALA A 438 13.63 10.78 11.98
C ALA A 438 13.51 12.14 11.28
N GLU A 439 14.38 12.41 10.32
CA GLU A 439 14.34 13.63 9.52
C GLU A 439 13.15 13.62 8.54
N SER A 440 12.60 14.79 8.21
CA SER A 440 11.45 14.94 7.30
C SER A 440 11.86 15.41 5.91
N TYR A 441 13.08 15.95 5.77
CA TYR A 441 13.61 16.54 4.54
C TYR A 441 12.71 17.67 4.02
N GLY A 442 12.33 18.61 4.89
CA GLY A 442 11.66 19.85 4.50
C GLY A 442 12.60 21.05 4.35
N GLY A 443 13.86 20.92 4.80
CA GLY A 443 14.94 21.88 4.58
C GLY A 443 15.13 22.91 5.69
N ASP A 444 14.18 23.00 6.63
CA ASP A 444 14.20 23.83 7.85
C ASP A 444 13.98 22.95 9.11
N ASP A 445 14.28 21.64 9.02
CA ASP A 445 13.95 20.64 10.05
C ASP A 445 14.60 20.97 11.40
N GLU A 446 13.84 20.85 12.50
CA GLU A 446 14.39 20.87 13.86
C GLU A 446 15.50 19.81 13.97
N PRO A 447 16.77 20.18 14.25
CA PRO A 447 17.88 19.27 14.05
C PRO A 447 17.77 17.98 14.89
N VAL A 448 17.68 16.83 14.22
CA VAL A 448 17.34 15.54 14.85
C VAL A 448 18.24 15.16 16.03
N ASP A 449 19.53 15.50 15.97
CA ASP A 449 20.49 15.25 17.05
C ASP A 449 20.26 16.16 18.27
N THR A 450 19.94 17.43 18.05
CA THR A 450 19.58 18.39 19.11
C THR A 450 18.25 17.98 19.76
N LEU A 451 17.26 17.61 18.95
CA LEU A 451 15.96 17.15 19.43
C LEU A 451 16.09 15.87 20.26
N LEU A 452 16.91 14.92 19.80
CA LEU A 452 17.19 13.69 20.52
C LEU A 452 17.87 13.98 21.87
N GLN A 453 18.87 14.87 21.90
CA GLN A 453 19.53 15.28 23.14
C GLN A 453 18.56 15.91 24.14
N ARG A 454 17.59 16.73 23.69
CA ARG A 454 16.54 17.31 24.53
C ARG A 454 15.69 16.22 25.20
N PHE A 455 15.24 15.21 24.45
CA PHE A 455 14.51 14.07 25.01
C PHE A 455 15.38 13.18 25.93
N MET A 456 16.64 12.93 25.57
CA MET A 456 17.56 12.14 26.40
C MET A 456 17.86 12.83 27.74
N ALA A 457 17.92 14.17 27.77
CA ALA A 457 18.06 14.95 29.01
C ALA A 457 16.86 14.77 29.97
N LEU A 458 15.67 14.46 29.44
CA LEU A 458 14.47 14.09 30.21
C LEU A 458 14.46 12.61 30.63
N GLY A 459 15.53 11.85 30.36
CA GLY A 459 15.64 10.42 30.66
C GLY A 459 14.81 9.52 29.75
N VAL A 460 14.45 9.99 28.55
CA VAL A 460 13.87 9.15 27.49
C VAL A 460 14.99 8.36 26.80
N ASN A 461 14.74 7.09 26.48
CA ASN A 461 15.71 6.26 25.78
C ASN A 461 15.38 6.13 24.29
N SER A 462 16.43 6.13 23.46
CA SER A 462 16.30 5.81 22.03
C SER A 462 17.01 4.48 21.75
N PRO A 463 16.29 3.42 21.37
CA PRO A 463 16.86 2.08 21.18
C PRO A 463 17.52 1.90 19.80
N LEU A 464 17.34 2.87 18.89
CA LEU A 464 17.85 2.91 17.53
C LEU A 464 18.51 4.28 17.29
N PRO A 465 19.48 4.39 16.37
CA PRO A 465 19.99 5.71 15.96
C PRO A 465 18.89 6.53 15.28
N PRO A 466 18.90 7.88 15.38
CA PRO A 466 17.97 8.72 14.65
C PRO A 466 18.24 8.65 13.14
N LEU A 467 17.18 8.67 12.34
CA LEU A 467 17.26 8.64 10.88
C LEU A 467 17.61 10.02 10.34
N ARG A 468 18.46 10.07 9.31
CA ARG A 468 18.88 11.29 8.61
C ARG A 468 18.77 11.11 7.10
N VAL A 469 18.39 12.17 6.41
CA VAL A 469 18.13 12.22 4.97
C VAL A 469 18.94 13.37 4.40
N LYS A 470 19.99 13.05 3.64
CA LYS A 470 20.96 14.02 3.12
C LYS A 470 20.65 14.54 1.72
N GLU A 471 19.80 13.81 1.01
CA GLU A 471 19.46 13.96 -0.40
C GLU A 471 17.97 13.62 -0.53
N GLU A 472 17.34 14.07 -1.60
CA GLU A 472 15.90 13.88 -1.84
C GLU A 472 15.48 12.41 -1.66
N PRO A 473 14.42 12.11 -0.88
CA PRO A 473 14.00 10.75 -0.59
C PRO A 473 13.88 9.86 -1.83
N THR A 474 14.67 8.80 -1.84
CA THR A 474 14.62 7.75 -2.87
C THR A 474 14.03 6.47 -2.30
N GLU A 475 13.83 5.48 -3.16
CA GLU A 475 13.54 4.08 -2.80
C GLU A 475 14.32 3.55 -1.60
N ALA A 476 15.62 3.85 -1.54
CA ALA A 476 16.47 3.41 -0.44
C ALA A 476 16.11 4.14 0.87
N THR A 477 15.68 5.40 0.80
CA THR A 477 15.21 6.20 1.93
C THR A 477 13.88 5.67 2.49
N TYR A 478 12.91 5.32 1.64
CA TYR A 478 11.65 4.74 2.14
C TYR A 478 11.83 3.33 2.70
N GLN A 479 12.66 2.50 2.05
CA GLN A 479 13.04 1.19 2.58
C GLN A 479 13.77 1.31 3.92
N LEU A 480 14.65 2.30 4.09
CA LEU A 480 15.33 2.64 5.34
C LEU A 480 14.33 2.95 6.46
N TYR A 481 13.29 3.74 6.17
CA TYR A 481 12.26 4.11 7.14
C TYR A 481 11.35 2.93 7.50
N GLU A 482 10.96 2.11 6.53
CA GLU A 482 10.21 0.86 6.77
C GLU A 482 11.03 -0.16 7.59
N GLU A 483 12.33 -0.28 7.32
CA GLU A 483 13.25 -1.12 8.12
C GLU A 483 13.38 -0.60 9.55
N ALA A 484 13.52 0.71 9.76
CA ALA A 484 13.60 1.31 11.09
C ALA A 484 12.30 1.15 11.90
N GLY A 485 11.14 1.31 11.25
CA GLY A 485 9.84 1.01 11.85
C GLY A 485 9.71 -0.47 12.23
N THR A 486 10.19 -1.37 11.38
CA THR A 486 10.23 -2.81 11.65
C THR A 486 11.13 -3.14 12.85
N ASP A 487 12.33 -2.56 12.92
CA ASP A 487 13.27 -2.79 14.02
C ASP A 487 12.76 -2.24 15.37
N LEU A 488 12.13 -1.04 15.37
CA LEU A 488 11.50 -0.48 16.57
C LEU A 488 10.32 -1.36 17.02
N GLY A 489 9.51 -1.81 16.06
CA GLY A 489 8.42 -2.73 16.30
C GLY A 489 8.89 -4.04 16.92
N GLN A 490 9.92 -4.68 16.35
CA GLN A 490 10.54 -5.88 16.92
C GLN A 490 11.09 -5.65 18.32
N TYR A 491 11.76 -4.52 18.58
CA TYR A 491 12.28 -4.17 19.91
C TYR A 491 11.17 -4.15 20.98
N LEU A 492 9.98 -3.66 20.62
CA LEU A 492 8.82 -3.58 21.52
C LEU A 492 8.09 -4.92 21.67
N THR A 493 7.94 -5.70 20.59
CA THR A 493 7.02 -6.86 20.57
C THR A 493 7.71 -8.22 20.74
N GLN A 494 9.00 -8.35 20.41
CA GLN A 494 9.71 -9.64 20.34
C GLN A 494 9.59 -10.49 21.62
N LYS A 495 9.66 -9.88 22.82
CA LYS A 495 9.51 -10.61 24.09
C LYS A 495 8.11 -11.21 24.25
N LYS A 496 7.05 -10.48 23.88
CA LYS A 496 5.65 -10.94 23.94
C LYS A 496 5.40 -12.01 22.87
N ALA A 497 5.83 -11.76 21.63
CA ALA A 497 5.69 -12.71 20.52
C ALA A 497 6.39 -14.06 20.81
N ILE A 498 7.58 -14.05 21.42
CA ILE A 498 8.27 -15.28 21.84
C ILE A 498 7.51 -16.00 22.98
N ALA A 499 6.94 -15.25 23.93
CA ALA A 499 6.16 -15.84 25.02
C ALA A 499 4.87 -16.52 24.50
N GLU A 500 4.14 -15.87 23.59
CA GLU A 500 2.95 -16.43 22.94
C GLU A 500 3.28 -17.68 22.11
N LYS A 501 4.34 -17.63 21.28
CA LYS A 501 4.80 -18.80 20.51
C LYS A 501 5.22 -19.99 21.41
N LYS A 502 5.66 -19.73 22.65
CA LYS A 502 5.96 -20.76 23.66
C LYS A 502 4.71 -21.27 24.39
N ALA A 503 3.70 -20.44 24.60
CA ALA A 503 2.46 -20.80 25.30
C ALA A 503 1.49 -21.61 24.43
N ASN A 504 1.40 -21.29 23.13
CA ASN A 504 0.33 -21.75 22.25
C ASN A 504 0.51 -23.17 21.66
N LEU A 505 1.53 -23.94 22.08
CA LEU A 505 1.76 -25.29 21.54
C LEU A 505 2.29 -26.27 22.60
N PRO A 506 1.67 -27.47 22.76
CA PRO A 506 2.21 -28.50 23.64
C PRO A 506 3.64 -28.89 23.24
N MET A 507 4.51 -29.03 24.23
CA MET A 507 5.96 -29.21 24.03
C MET A 507 6.31 -30.41 23.13
N ASP A 508 5.55 -31.50 23.19
CA ASP A 508 5.82 -32.69 22.36
C ASP A 508 5.37 -32.50 20.91
N VAL A 509 4.31 -31.71 20.66
CA VAL A 509 3.95 -31.25 19.31
C VAL A 509 5.02 -30.29 18.78
N ALA A 510 5.54 -29.39 19.62
CA ALA A 510 6.64 -28.50 19.24
C ALA A 510 7.91 -29.28 18.84
N LYS A 511 8.29 -30.33 19.60
CA LYS A 511 9.39 -31.24 19.24
C LYS A 511 9.09 -32.00 17.95
N ALA A 512 7.87 -32.48 17.74
CA ALA A 512 7.48 -33.20 16.53
C ALA A 512 7.61 -32.32 15.27
N ILE A 513 7.14 -31.07 15.30
CA ILE A 513 7.34 -30.10 14.21
C ILE A 513 8.84 -29.81 14.01
N GLY A 514 9.64 -29.82 15.08
CA GLY A 514 11.10 -29.71 14.99
C GLY A 514 11.77 -30.83 14.18
N ARG A 515 11.13 -32.00 14.03
CA ARG A 515 11.62 -33.11 13.20
C ARG A 515 11.39 -32.91 11.70
N ILE A 516 10.59 -31.92 11.28
CA ILE A 516 10.48 -31.54 9.88
C ILE A 516 11.82 -30.91 9.45
N SER A 517 12.58 -31.66 8.66
CA SER A 517 13.84 -31.24 8.05
C SER A 517 13.60 -30.48 6.74
N GLY A 518 14.42 -29.47 6.47
CA GLY A 518 14.49 -28.80 5.18
C GLY A 518 15.94 -28.49 4.82
N GLY A 519 16.20 -28.24 3.54
CA GLY A 519 17.48 -27.66 3.12
C GLY A 519 17.68 -26.26 3.71
N LEU A 520 18.94 -25.81 3.74
CA LEU A 520 19.30 -24.45 4.14
C LEU A 520 19.70 -23.64 2.89
N TYR A 521 19.08 -22.48 2.76
CA TYR A 521 19.17 -21.62 1.59
C TYR A 521 19.34 -20.15 1.99
N VAL A 522 19.82 -19.32 1.06
CA VAL A 522 19.67 -17.86 1.13
C VAL A 522 18.80 -17.40 -0.02
N VAL A 523 17.66 -16.78 0.29
CA VAL A 523 16.90 -16.02 -0.70
C VAL A 523 17.54 -14.65 -0.82
N THR A 524 17.76 -14.20 -2.06
CA THR A 524 18.28 -12.87 -2.38
C THR A 524 17.37 -12.22 -3.42
N ALA A 525 17.16 -10.91 -3.33
CA ALA A 525 16.29 -10.18 -4.25
C ALA A 525 16.89 -8.82 -4.58
N PHE A 526 16.62 -8.34 -5.81
CA PHE A 526 17.07 -7.05 -6.32
C PHE A 526 15.93 -6.36 -7.08
N LYS A 527 15.65 -5.10 -6.74
CA LYS A 527 14.63 -4.27 -7.40
C LYS A 527 15.04 -2.80 -7.36
N GLY A 528 15.31 -2.21 -8.53
CA GLY A 528 15.80 -0.82 -8.62
C GLY A 528 17.16 -0.65 -7.95
N ALA A 529 17.24 0.16 -6.89
CA ALA A 529 18.44 0.28 -6.06
C ALA A 529 18.45 -0.71 -4.87
N SER A 530 17.30 -1.27 -4.50
CA SER A 530 17.10 -2.02 -3.26
C SER A 530 17.54 -3.49 -3.40
N ARG A 531 18.34 -3.96 -2.44
CA ARG A 531 18.86 -5.34 -2.36
C ARG A 531 18.53 -5.96 -1.01
N GLY A 532 18.01 -7.18 -1.01
CA GLY A 532 17.61 -7.91 0.19
C GLY A 532 18.16 -9.33 0.22
N ALA A 533 18.35 -9.86 1.44
CA ALA A 533 18.72 -11.26 1.66
C ALA A 533 18.05 -11.80 2.93
N MET A 534 17.67 -13.09 2.92
CA MET A 534 17.28 -13.81 4.13
C MET A 534 17.72 -15.28 4.09
N ILE A 535 18.02 -15.86 5.26
CA ILE A 535 18.12 -17.31 5.42
C ILE A 535 16.72 -17.93 5.32
N ALA A 536 16.59 -18.94 4.45
CA ALA A 536 15.37 -19.71 4.29
C ALA A 536 15.63 -21.20 4.61
N SER A 537 14.67 -21.84 5.27
CA SER A 537 14.67 -23.29 5.47
C SER A 537 13.30 -23.95 5.29
N TRP A 538 12.25 -23.16 4.99
CA TRP A 538 10.90 -23.64 4.69
C TRP A 538 10.69 -23.46 3.19
N VAL A 539 11.32 -24.35 2.42
CA VAL A 539 11.30 -24.36 0.95
C VAL A 539 10.91 -25.76 0.47
N SER A 540 9.99 -25.85 -0.48
CA SER A 540 9.58 -27.10 -1.13
C SER A 540 9.41 -26.90 -2.63
N GLN A 541 9.65 -27.95 -3.41
CA GLN A 541 9.08 -28.00 -4.77
C GLN A 541 7.55 -28.09 -4.65
N ALA A 542 6.86 -27.39 -5.54
CA ALA A 542 5.40 -27.24 -5.53
C ALA A 542 4.75 -27.61 -6.88
N SER A 543 5.46 -27.48 -8.00
CA SER A 543 4.94 -27.87 -9.32
C SER A 543 6.05 -28.36 -10.28
N PHE A 544 5.62 -29.12 -11.29
CA PHE A 544 6.42 -29.51 -12.46
C PHE A 544 6.01 -28.76 -13.74
N LYS A 545 4.81 -28.17 -13.79
CA LYS A 545 4.26 -27.49 -14.98
C LYS A 545 3.40 -26.29 -14.56
N PRO A 546 3.91 -25.05 -14.67
CA PRO A 546 5.33 -24.70 -14.79
C PRO A 546 6.15 -25.22 -13.61
N LEU A 547 7.48 -25.31 -13.75
CA LEU A 547 8.36 -25.67 -12.63
C LEU A 547 8.23 -24.61 -11.53
N GLY A 548 7.94 -25.03 -10.30
CA GLY A 548 7.64 -24.07 -9.23
C GLY A 548 7.97 -24.56 -7.83
N ILE A 549 8.25 -23.61 -6.94
CA ILE A 549 8.60 -23.81 -5.54
C ILE A 549 7.69 -22.98 -4.62
N THR A 550 7.60 -23.38 -3.36
CA THR A 550 7.06 -22.54 -2.28
C THR A 550 8.16 -22.15 -1.30
N ILE A 551 8.09 -20.92 -0.79
CA ILE A 551 8.98 -20.36 0.24
C ILE A 551 8.13 -19.65 1.28
N ALA A 552 8.38 -19.90 2.57
CA ALA A 552 7.81 -19.09 3.64
C ALA A 552 8.69 -17.86 3.94
N VAL A 553 8.09 -16.67 3.88
CA VAL A 553 8.74 -15.37 4.16
C VAL A 553 8.06 -14.76 5.39
N ALA A 554 8.80 -14.50 6.47
CA ALA A 554 8.20 -13.86 7.66
C ALA A 554 7.85 -12.40 7.38
N LYS A 555 6.71 -11.92 7.88
CA LYS A 555 6.16 -10.58 7.56
C LYS A 555 7.02 -9.42 8.09
N ASP A 556 7.85 -9.69 9.10
CA ASP A 556 8.77 -8.75 9.76
C ASP A 556 10.19 -8.75 9.17
N ARG A 557 10.38 -9.31 7.96
CA ARG A 557 11.66 -9.31 7.24
C ARG A 557 11.65 -8.27 6.12
N ALA A 558 12.71 -7.46 6.07
CA ALA A 558 12.90 -6.45 5.02
C ALA A 558 12.72 -6.97 3.60
N ILE A 559 13.19 -8.19 3.29
CA ILE A 559 13.05 -8.80 1.96
C ILE A 559 11.57 -9.03 1.54
N GLU A 560 10.61 -8.95 2.45
CA GLU A 560 9.18 -9.09 2.14
C GLU A 560 8.71 -8.03 1.13
N SER A 561 9.23 -6.80 1.19
CA SER A 561 8.92 -5.74 0.21
C SER A 561 9.44 -6.04 -1.21
N LEU A 562 10.40 -6.95 -1.33
CA LEU A 562 11.03 -7.39 -2.59
C LEU A 562 10.51 -8.76 -3.08
N MET A 563 9.44 -9.27 -2.47
CA MET A 563 8.83 -10.58 -2.79
C MET A 563 7.29 -10.46 -2.94
N GLN A 564 6.84 -9.38 -3.58
CA GLN A 564 5.44 -9.20 -4.00
C GLN A 564 5.16 -9.99 -5.28
N VAL A 565 3.90 -10.07 -5.73
CA VAL A 565 3.56 -10.78 -6.98
C VAL A 565 4.21 -10.06 -8.17
N GLY A 566 4.83 -10.83 -9.08
CA GLY A 566 5.61 -10.30 -10.20
C GLY A 566 7.10 -10.07 -9.89
N ASP A 567 7.49 -9.93 -8.61
CA ASP A 567 8.90 -9.73 -8.25
C ASP A 567 9.75 -10.98 -8.54
N SER A 568 11.03 -10.75 -8.80
CA SER A 568 12.03 -11.79 -9.06
C SER A 568 13.09 -11.86 -7.97
N PHE A 569 13.55 -13.08 -7.70
CA PHE A 569 14.55 -13.37 -6.67
C PHE A 569 15.43 -14.56 -7.10
N VAL A 570 16.50 -14.81 -6.34
CA VAL A 570 17.35 -16.01 -6.47
C VAL A 570 17.36 -16.78 -5.16
N LEU A 571 17.09 -18.09 -5.25
CA LEU A 571 17.28 -19.04 -4.16
C LEU A 571 18.66 -19.69 -4.28
N ASN A 572 19.56 -19.40 -3.33
CA ASN A 572 20.91 -19.97 -3.27
C ASN A 572 20.94 -21.16 -2.31
N CYS A 573 21.38 -22.34 -2.79
CA CYS A 573 21.56 -23.55 -1.98
C CYS A 573 22.90 -23.53 -1.23
N LEU A 574 22.89 -23.73 0.08
CA LEU A 574 24.12 -23.69 0.89
C LEU A 574 24.81 -25.06 1.01
N GLU A 575 26.14 -25.05 1.12
CA GLU A 575 26.99 -26.25 1.17
C GLU A 575 26.96 -26.94 2.55
N GLU A 576 26.67 -28.24 2.58
CA GLU A 576 26.82 -29.07 3.78
C GLU A 576 28.27 -29.04 4.29
N GLY A 577 28.46 -28.69 5.57
CA GLY A 577 29.78 -28.53 6.18
C GLY A 577 30.45 -27.17 5.97
N ASN A 578 29.93 -26.28 5.10
CA ASN A 578 30.47 -24.93 4.88
C ASN A 578 29.42 -23.80 4.88
N PHE A 579 28.18 -24.08 5.30
CA PHE A 579 27.10 -23.08 5.34
C PHE A 579 27.23 -22.05 6.48
N GLU A 580 28.02 -22.33 7.52
CA GLU A 580 28.06 -21.50 8.73
C GLU A 580 28.45 -20.03 8.50
N PRO A 581 29.45 -19.67 7.65
CA PRO A 581 29.82 -18.27 7.44
C PRO A 581 28.67 -17.45 6.86
N LEU A 582 28.04 -17.93 5.78
CA LEU A 582 26.88 -17.29 5.16
C LEU A 582 25.68 -17.24 6.11
N MET A 583 25.42 -18.32 6.84
CA MET A 583 24.33 -18.36 7.84
C MET A 583 24.58 -17.34 8.96
N LYS A 584 25.78 -17.30 9.54
CA LYS A 584 26.15 -16.32 10.57
C LYS A 584 26.11 -14.90 10.04
N HIS A 585 26.40 -14.68 8.76
CA HIS A 585 26.30 -13.36 8.13
C HIS A 585 24.85 -12.90 7.97
N PHE A 586 24.01 -13.65 7.25
CA PHE A 586 22.63 -13.27 6.97
C PHE A 586 21.66 -13.43 8.16
N LEU A 587 22.11 -13.96 9.29
CA LEU A 587 21.39 -13.91 10.59
C LEU A 587 21.73 -12.69 11.44
N LYS A 588 22.77 -11.90 11.12
CA LYS A 588 23.03 -10.63 11.82
C LYS A 588 21.86 -9.68 11.63
N ARG A 589 21.58 -8.86 12.66
CA ARG A 589 20.83 -7.63 12.46
C ARG A 589 21.74 -6.63 11.76
N PHE A 590 21.36 -6.27 10.54
CA PHE A 590 21.90 -5.12 9.82
C PHE A 590 21.12 -3.89 10.28
N LEU A 591 21.80 -2.76 10.44
CA LEU A 591 21.10 -1.49 10.62
C LEU A 591 20.28 -1.20 9.36
N PRO A 592 19.15 -0.48 9.48
CA PRO A 592 18.38 0.00 8.34
C PRO A 592 19.30 0.64 7.27
N GLY A 593 19.11 0.25 6.00
CA GLY A 593 19.88 0.76 4.85
C GLY A 593 21.32 0.23 4.69
N ALA A 594 21.85 -0.62 5.58
CA ALA A 594 23.20 -1.17 5.45
C ALA A 594 23.32 -2.25 4.33
N ASP A 595 24.47 -2.34 3.65
CA ASP A 595 24.67 -3.36 2.61
C ASP A 595 24.77 -4.77 3.22
N ARG A 596 23.69 -5.55 3.03
CA ARG A 596 23.56 -6.94 3.51
C ARG A 596 24.57 -7.89 2.86
N PHE A 597 25.23 -7.49 1.78
CA PHE A 597 26.21 -8.29 1.03
C PHE A 597 27.66 -7.86 1.28
N GLU A 598 27.92 -6.87 2.15
CA GLU A 598 29.28 -6.47 2.50
C GLU A 598 30.08 -7.67 3.04
N GLY A 599 31.23 -7.95 2.43
CA GLY A 599 32.08 -9.10 2.77
C GLY A 599 31.60 -10.47 2.30
N VAL A 600 30.59 -10.54 1.41
CA VAL A 600 30.13 -11.78 0.77
C VAL A 600 30.33 -11.68 -0.74
N GLU A 601 30.97 -12.68 -1.35
CA GLU A 601 31.12 -12.71 -2.81
C GLU A 601 29.86 -13.23 -3.52
N TRP A 602 29.46 -12.52 -4.57
CA TRP A 602 28.30 -12.86 -5.39
C TRP A 602 28.48 -12.40 -6.84
N THR A 603 27.67 -12.97 -7.74
CA THR A 603 27.55 -12.59 -9.15
C THR A 603 26.08 -12.35 -9.52
N PRO A 604 25.75 -11.42 -10.43
CA PRO A 604 24.36 -11.19 -10.81
C PRO A 604 23.80 -12.36 -11.65
N ALA A 605 22.57 -12.79 -11.33
CA ALA A 605 21.79 -13.70 -12.16
C ALA A 605 21.20 -12.99 -13.39
N THR A 606 20.51 -13.73 -14.26
CA THR A 606 19.82 -13.17 -15.45
C THR A 606 18.74 -12.15 -15.05
N ASN A 607 18.05 -12.40 -13.93
CA ASN A 607 17.10 -11.48 -13.30
C ASN A 607 17.75 -10.38 -12.43
N GLY A 608 19.08 -10.26 -12.45
CA GLY A 608 19.87 -9.27 -11.70
C GLY A 608 20.04 -9.54 -10.20
N SER A 609 19.35 -10.53 -9.62
CA SER A 609 19.49 -10.85 -8.19
C SER A 609 20.81 -11.60 -7.88
N PRO A 610 21.39 -11.47 -6.66
CA PRO A 610 22.67 -12.09 -6.31
C PRO A 610 22.71 -13.63 -6.25
N VAL A 611 23.52 -14.25 -7.11
CA VAL A 611 24.00 -15.63 -6.93
C VAL A 611 25.21 -15.61 -6.00
N LEU A 612 25.14 -16.30 -4.86
CA LEU A 612 26.25 -16.38 -3.90
C LEU A 612 27.31 -17.37 -4.39
N ASN A 613 28.56 -16.93 -4.51
CA ASN A 613 29.66 -17.75 -5.06
C ASN A 613 29.95 -19.01 -4.21
N ASP A 614 29.76 -18.91 -2.89
CA ASP A 614 29.90 -20.02 -1.96
C ASP A 614 28.75 -21.03 -2.00
N GLY A 615 27.65 -20.73 -2.71
CA GLY A 615 26.55 -21.66 -2.93
C GLY A 615 26.95 -22.90 -3.74
N ILE A 616 26.15 -23.97 -3.64
CA ILE A 616 26.34 -25.18 -4.45
C ILE A 616 25.47 -25.20 -5.70
N ALA A 617 24.39 -24.42 -5.71
CA ALA A 617 23.42 -24.30 -6.80
C ALA A 617 22.56 -23.05 -6.56
N TYR A 618 21.92 -22.55 -7.62
CA TYR A 618 20.94 -21.47 -7.52
C TYR A 618 19.74 -21.70 -8.44
N LEU A 619 18.60 -21.12 -8.08
CA LEU A 619 17.39 -21.03 -8.90
C LEU A 619 17.00 -19.56 -9.07
N GLU A 620 16.75 -19.12 -10.30
CA GLU A 620 16.09 -17.84 -10.59
C GLU A 620 14.58 -18.06 -10.55
N CYS A 621 13.87 -17.18 -9.84
CA CYS A 621 12.45 -17.33 -9.58
C CYS A 621 11.68 -16.03 -9.81
N THR A 622 10.40 -16.16 -10.17
CA THR A 622 9.43 -15.06 -10.24
C THR A 622 8.21 -15.42 -9.40
N VAL A 623 7.80 -14.53 -8.49
CA VAL A 623 6.64 -14.72 -7.62
C VAL A 623 5.36 -14.67 -8.43
N LYS A 624 4.46 -15.64 -8.20
CA LYS A 624 3.19 -15.77 -8.93
C LYS A 624 1.97 -15.71 -8.02
N ASN A 625 2.10 -16.14 -6.76
CA ASN A 625 1.00 -16.06 -5.79
C ASN A 625 1.56 -16.02 -4.35
N ARG A 626 0.81 -15.45 -3.41
CA ARG A 626 1.16 -15.30 -2.00
C ARG A 626 -0.05 -15.65 -1.13
N LEU A 627 0.07 -16.68 -0.30
CA LEU A 627 -0.95 -17.03 0.69
C LEU A 627 -0.62 -16.37 2.03
N GLU A 628 -1.55 -15.59 2.57
CA GLU A 628 -1.40 -14.99 3.90
C GLU A 628 -1.51 -16.05 5.00
N THR A 629 -0.58 -16.06 5.95
CA THR A 629 -0.68 -16.78 7.23
C THR A 629 -0.53 -15.78 8.38
N PRO A 630 -0.70 -16.17 9.66
CA PRO A 630 -0.62 -15.21 10.78
C PRO A 630 0.69 -14.40 10.84
N ASP A 631 1.85 -15.04 10.68
CA ASP A 631 3.18 -14.39 10.80
C ASP A 631 4.09 -14.54 9.56
N HIS A 632 3.70 -15.34 8.56
CA HIS A 632 4.42 -15.51 7.29
C HIS A 632 3.53 -15.31 6.06
N TRP A 633 4.16 -15.08 4.92
CA TRP A 633 3.60 -15.30 3.59
C TRP A 633 4.13 -16.63 3.04
N ILE A 634 3.25 -17.50 2.54
CA ILE A 634 3.68 -18.64 1.73
C ILE A 634 3.68 -18.18 0.28
N THR A 635 4.88 -17.97 -0.25
CA THR A 635 5.11 -17.43 -1.59
C THR A 635 5.26 -18.60 -2.57
N TYR A 636 4.39 -18.69 -3.57
CA TYR A 636 4.56 -19.59 -4.72
C TYR A 636 5.28 -18.85 -5.84
N ALA A 637 6.36 -19.44 -6.34
CA ALA A 637 7.18 -18.86 -7.39
C ALA A 637 7.47 -19.88 -8.50
N GLU A 638 7.43 -19.40 -9.73
CA GLU A 638 7.89 -20.16 -10.90
C GLU A 638 9.41 -20.06 -11.01
N VAL A 639 10.06 -21.19 -11.30
CA VAL A 639 11.50 -21.27 -11.55
C VAL A 639 11.73 -21.06 -13.04
N THR A 640 12.45 -20.00 -13.39
CA THR A 640 12.68 -19.57 -14.78
C THR A 640 14.06 -19.97 -15.30
N ASN A 641 15.05 -20.07 -14.42
CA ASN A 641 16.41 -20.50 -14.72
C ASN A 641 17.09 -21.10 -13.47
N GLY A 642 18.28 -21.67 -13.60
CA GLY A 642 19.08 -22.15 -12.48
C GLY A 642 20.26 -23.00 -12.92
N ASN A 643 21.24 -23.17 -12.03
CA ASN A 643 22.42 -23.98 -12.30
C ASN A 643 22.98 -24.65 -11.03
N VAL A 644 23.73 -25.73 -11.21
CA VAL A 644 24.53 -26.38 -10.16
C VAL A 644 25.97 -25.90 -10.28
N LEU A 645 26.46 -25.23 -9.24
CA LEU A 645 27.82 -24.65 -9.18
C LEU A 645 28.86 -25.67 -8.70
N LYS A 646 28.47 -26.56 -7.78
CA LYS A 646 29.34 -27.54 -7.11
C LYS A 646 28.68 -28.93 -7.10
N PRO A 647 28.70 -29.71 -8.20
CA PRO A 647 27.87 -30.92 -8.34
C PRO A 647 28.20 -32.06 -7.37
N GLU A 648 29.44 -32.14 -6.89
CA GLU A 648 29.88 -33.14 -5.90
C GLU A 648 29.51 -32.77 -4.45
N LYS A 649 28.86 -31.63 -4.22
CA LYS A 649 28.51 -31.11 -2.89
C LYS A 649 27.03 -31.29 -2.59
N LYS A 650 26.71 -31.48 -1.31
CA LYS A 650 25.34 -31.67 -0.83
C LYS A 650 24.78 -30.38 -0.22
N THR A 651 23.47 -30.22 -0.29
CA THR A 651 22.77 -29.12 0.38
C THR A 651 22.82 -29.31 1.88
N ALA A 652 23.21 -28.28 2.62
CA ALA A 652 23.12 -28.26 4.07
C ALA A 652 21.67 -28.48 4.52
N ALA A 653 21.46 -29.27 5.58
CA ALA A 653 20.14 -29.50 6.16
C ALA A 653 19.97 -28.71 7.47
N HIS A 654 18.84 -28.04 7.63
CA HIS A 654 18.50 -27.34 8.88
C HIS A 654 17.74 -28.28 9.83
N HIS A 655 18.40 -28.69 10.91
CA HIS A 655 17.83 -29.54 11.95
C HIS A 655 17.45 -28.73 13.20
N ARG A 656 16.16 -28.67 13.51
CA ARG A 656 15.64 -27.94 14.68
C ARG A 656 15.37 -28.87 15.86
N LYS A 657 15.52 -28.35 17.09
CA LYS A 657 15.15 -29.09 18.32
C LYS A 657 13.65 -28.99 18.63
N VAL A 658 13.03 -27.88 18.26
CA VAL A 658 11.59 -27.58 18.35
C VAL A 658 11.18 -26.73 17.16
N GLY A 659 9.90 -26.77 16.79
CA GLY A 659 9.38 -26.13 15.58
C GLY A 659 8.71 -24.77 15.76
N ASN A 660 8.44 -24.34 17.00
CA ASN A 660 7.66 -23.12 17.32
C ASN A 660 8.49 -21.84 17.49
N TYR A 661 9.82 -21.94 17.48
CA TYR A 661 10.74 -20.80 17.37
C TYR A 661 12.05 -21.27 16.70
N TYR A 662 12.89 -20.30 16.31
CA TYR A 662 14.25 -20.52 15.81
C TYR A 662 15.25 -20.46 16.98
#